data_AF-A0AAU7XS00-F1
#
_entry.id   AF-A0AAU7XS00-F1
#
_cell.length_a   1.000
_cell.length_b   1.000
_cell.length_c   1.000
_cell.angle_alpha   90.00
_cell.angle_beta   90.00
_cell.angle_gamma   90.00
#
_symmetry.space_group_name_H-M   'P 1'
#
loop_
_entity.id
_entity.type
_entity.pdbx_description
1 polymer ?
#
loop_
_entity_poly.entity_id
_entity_poly.type
_entity_poly.pdbx_seq_one_letter_code
_entity_poly.pdbx_strand_id
1 'polypeptide(L)'
;MILKRRPILLALAAVLAATQAAGAADKHFNRIASFAVPDNMAEGEDRTRETAPEIIAASGDGMTLVYTDSPLGAIGRIDISDPANPQPLGNIVMDGEPTAVSVLGNMAYVGVNTSVSYSEPSGELRTVDLASGEILASCPLDGQPDSVASAAAPDGHFVAVAIENERDEEAGDGRVPQMPGGSVALVEINAAGLVNCDSLLYADVTGLAEIAPEDPEPEFVDINTLGETVVTVQENNHLVVLDYAGKVVADFSAGTVELDGIDASDDGALIFNEQQAKRLREPDALQWIDNDHFAIANEGDMDGGARGWTIFSKRGEVVYESGTSFERAVIEAGHYPDKRSDAKGSEPEGMEFAVFEGTPYVFLLSERGSLVGVYDVSNLAEPQLTQLLPSGLSPEGAVAIPSRGLLATANEGDLGKDGGPRAHVMIYQYQAAPAVYPTLTSAGADELIGWGALSGLVAADDMLYAVSDSFYSAQPRIFTIDPSASPARITAALDVTRNGEPALGLDMEGITTDGEGGFWVASEGNDKGLANTLYHVGSDGEIIQGIALPEALAQQALKWGLEGVTRIDNQLWLAVQRPWQDDPEGMAKLLRFDIDSGEWGAVHYPLDNVEQGWIGLSEITAHGAWLYLIERDNQIGAEAKVKQVTRVALDGLEPAPLGGELPVVEKQLVRDLIPDLASYNGFVVDKIEGMAINDNGNAWLVSDNDGVDDSSGETYFWSIPLE
;
A
#
# COMPACT_ATOMS: atom_id res chain seq x y z
N MET A 1 -67.62 26.96 -28.80
CA MET A 1 -66.25 26.81 -29.30
C MET A 1 -65.41 26.29 -28.15
N ILE A 2 -64.72 25.17 -28.36
CA ILE A 2 -64.00 24.33 -27.39
C ILE A 2 -62.81 25.08 -26.79
N LEU A 3 -62.50 24.90 -25.49
CA LEU A 3 -61.13 24.74 -24.89
C LEU A 3 -61.27 24.51 -23.36
N LYS A 4 -61.05 23.28 -22.85
CA LYS A 4 -59.83 22.71 -22.22
C LYS A 4 -59.46 23.38 -20.87
N ARG A 5 -59.78 22.76 -19.72
CA ARG A 5 -59.03 21.75 -18.91
C ARG A 5 -58.06 22.37 -17.88
N ARG A 6 -58.24 21.97 -16.60
CA ARG A 6 -57.32 22.06 -15.44
C ARG A 6 -55.88 21.68 -15.83
N PRO A 7 -54.83 22.29 -15.23
CA PRO A 7 -54.20 21.68 -14.05
C PRO A 7 -53.51 22.70 -13.10
N ILE A 8 -54.05 22.93 -11.91
CA ILE A 8 -53.34 23.65 -10.82
C ILE A 8 -52.97 22.70 -9.67
N LEU A 9 -53.50 21.46 -9.65
CA LEU A 9 -53.16 20.47 -8.62
C LEU A 9 -51.93 19.59 -8.93
N LEU A 10 -51.35 19.61 -10.15
CA LEU A 10 -50.11 18.87 -10.44
C LEU A 10 -48.84 19.65 -10.09
N ALA A 11 -48.89 20.98 -10.04
CA ALA A 11 -47.71 21.79 -9.77
C ALA A 11 -47.30 21.75 -8.28
N LEU A 12 -48.26 21.54 -7.36
CA LEU A 12 -47.95 21.49 -5.93
C LEU A 12 -47.45 20.11 -5.46
N ALA A 13 -47.79 19.03 -6.18
CA ALA A 13 -47.23 17.70 -5.92
C ALA A 13 -45.81 17.54 -6.50
N ALA A 14 -45.50 18.23 -7.60
CA ALA A 14 -44.15 18.25 -8.17
C ALA A 14 -43.15 19.04 -7.31
N VAL A 15 -43.59 20.10 -6.62
CA VAL A 15 -42.72 20.91 -5.75
C VAL A 15 -42.49 20.26 -4.38
N LEU A 16 -43.39 19.40 -3.88
CA LEU A 16 -43.14 18.59 -2.68
C LEU A 16 -42.42 17.25 -2.95
N ALA A 17 -42.39 16.79 -4.20
CA ALA A 17 -41.60 15.63 -4.61
C ALA A 17 -40.15 16.02 -5.00
N ALA A 18 -39.90 17.27 -5.37
CA ALA A 18 -38.56 17.78 -5.71
C ALA A 18 -37.73 18.22 -4.49
N THR A 19 -38.26 18.14 -3.26
CA THR A 19 -37.53 18.47 -2.03
C THR A 19 -37.25 17.24 -1.14
N GLN A 20 -37.46 16.02 -1.64
CA GLN A 20 -37.09 14.77 -0.96
C GLN A 20 -35.95 14.01 -1.64
N ALA A 21 -35.33 14.61 -2.66
CA ALA A 21 -34.06 14.19 -3.21
C ALA A 21 -33.05 15.34 -3.08
N ALA A 22 -32.89 15.87 -1.86
CA ALA A 22 -31.53 16.23 -1.47
C ALA A 22 -30.83 14.88 -1.33
N GLY A 23 -30.14 14.45 -2.41
CA GLY A 23 -29.41 13.20 -2.40
C GLY A 23 -28.54 13.16 -1.15
N ALA A 24 -28.53 12.02 -0.47
CA ALA A 24 -27.45 11.77 0.47
C ALA A 24 -26.16 12.02 -0.32
N ALA A 25 -25.30 12.93 0.17
CA ALA A 25 -23.99 13.08 -0.43
C ALA A 25 -23.29 11.72 -0.33
N ASP A 26 -22.69 11.26 -1.43
CA ASP A 26 -21.92 10.02 -1.43
C ASP A 26 -20.86 10.11 -0.32
N LYS A 27 -20.74 9.03 0.44
CA LYS A 27 -19.81 8.93 1.57
C LYS A 27 -18.67 8.01 1.20
N HIS A 28 -17.47 8.40 1.62
CA HIS A 28 -16.23 7.68 1.37
C HIS A 28 -15.44 7.54 2.66
N PHE A 29 -14.59 6.51 2.71
CA PHE A 29 -13.59 6.35 3.75
C PHE A 29 -12.38 7.19 3.36
N ASN A 30 -11.98 8.15 4.19
CA ASN A 30 -10.79 8.95 3.94
C ASN A 30 -9.84 8.83 5.12
N ARG A 31 -8.54 8.68 4.85
CA ARG A 31 -7.50 8.66 5.88
C ARG A 31 -7.49 9.99 6.62
N ILE A 32 -7.62 9.95 7.94
CA ILE A 32 -7.63 11.13 8.83
C ILE A 32 -6.42 11.18 9.75
N ALA A 33 -5.71 10.07 9.94
CA ALA A 33 -4.47 10.02 10.69
C ALA A 33 -3.64 8.77 10.32
N SER A 34 -2.33 8.90 10.54
CA SER A 34 -1.35 7.81 10.55
C SER A 34 -0.58 7.89 11.88
N PHE A 35 -0.48 6.78 12.60
CA PHE A 35 0.22 6.71 13.88
C PHE A 35 1.44 5.80 13.73
N ALA A 36 2.65 6.35 13.92
CA ALA A 36 3.88 5.57 13.89
C ALA A 36 3.97 4.72 15.17
N VAL A 37 4.03 3.40 15.04
CA VAL A 37 4.06 2.48 16.20
C VAL A 37 5.21 2.75 17.19
N PRO A 38 6.42 3.13 16.74
CA PRO A 38 7.51 3.49 17.66
C PRO A 38 7.19 4.64 18.62
N ASP A 39 6.20 5.49 18.31
CA ASP A 39 5.76 6.55 19.22
C ASP A 39 5.01 6.02 20.45
N ASN A 40 4.53 4.78 20.40
CA ASN A 40 3.91 4.13 21.54
C ASN A 40 4.93 3.58 22.56
N MET A 41 6.22 3.55 22.20
CA MET A 41 7.29 3.13 23.10
C MET A 41 7.57 4.19 24.16
N ALA A 42 7.92 3.74 25.37
CA ALA A 42 8.10 4.62 26.51
C ALA A 42 9.28 5.61 26.32
N GLU A 43 9.20 6.76 26.99
CA GLU A 43 10.26 7.77 26.93
C GLU A 43 11.61 7.18 27.38
N GLY A 44 12.64 7.33 26.55
CA GLY A 44 13.99 6.83 26.81
C GLY A 44 14.25 5.39 26.35
N GLU A 45 13.24 4.68 25.83
CA GLU A 45 13.47 3.43 25.12
C GLU A 45 14.15 3.65 23.77
N ASP A 46 14.82 2.62 23.29
CA ASP A 46 15.35 2.59 21.94
C ASP A 46 14.21 2.44 20.93
N ARG A 47 13.83 3.57 20.31
CA ARG A 47 12.80 3.66 19.27
C ARG A 47 13.26 3.19 17.89
N THR A 48 14.52 2.75 17.76
CA THR A 48 15.05 2.18 16.50
C THR A 48 14.84 0.67 16.40
N ARG A 49 14.37 0.04 17.49
CA ARG A 49 13.93 -1.35 17.43
C ARG A 49 12.78 -1.50 16.45
N GLU A 50 12.79 -2.63 15.78
CA GLU A 50 11.72 -3.09 14.90
C GLU A 50 10.43 -3.27 15.70
N THR A 51 9.33 -2.92 15.08
CA THR A 51 7.96 -3.01 15.59
C THR A 51 7.08 -3.53 14.47
N ALA A 52 6.12 -4.40 14.77
CA ALA A 52 5.21 -4.95 13.76
C ALA A 52 3.78 -4.99 14.31
N PRO A 53 2.95 -3.96 14.11
CA PRO A 53 1.52 -4.05 14.39
C PRO A 53 0.87 -5.01 13.40
N GLU A 54 0.42 -6.15 13.90
CA GLU A 54 -0.11 -7.25 13.07
C GLU A 54 -1.65 -7.27 13.16
N ILE A 55 -2.19 -7.89 14.21
CA ILE A 55 -3.62 -8.00 14.47
C ILE A 55 -4.12 -6.83 15.33
N ILE A 56 -5.19 -6.16 14.89
CA ILE A 56 -5.76 -4.97 15.56
C ILE A 56 -7.22 -5.15 15.96
N ALA A 57 -7.57 -4.65 17.14
CA ALA A 57 -8.92 -4.63 17.68
C ALA A 57 -9.25 -3.28 18.36
N ALA A 58 -10.53 -3.06 18.66
CA ALA A 58 -11.00 -1.83 19.31
C ALA A 58 -11.75 -2.12 20.61
N SER A 59 -11.59 -1.25 21.61
CA SER A 59 -12.42 -1.25 22.82
C SER A 59 -13.91 -1.13 22.46
N GLY A 60 -14.78 -1.66 23.32
CA GLY A 60 -16.23 -1.65 23.07
C GLY A 60 -16.88 -0.26 23.05
N ASP A 61 -16.22 0.76 23.60
CA ASP A 61 -16.61 2.17 23.44
C ASP A 61 -16.01 2.82 22.18
N GLY A 62 -15.13 2.11 21.48
CA GLY A 62 -14.44 2.51 20.26
C GLY A 62 -13.39 3.58 20.47
N MET A 63 -12.94 3.83 21.70
CA MET A 63 -11.99 4.91 22.03
C MET A 63 -10.54 4.48 22.09
N THR A 64 -10.26 3.18 22.17
CA THR A 64 -8.91 2.63 22.23
C THR A 64 -8.73 1.59 21.13
N LEU A 65 -7.67 1.70 20.35
CA LEU A 65 -7.17 0.62 19.50
C LEU A 65 -6.13 -0.19 20.29
N VAL A 66 -6.05 -1.49 20.02
CA VAL A 66 -5.09 -2.43 20.58
C VAL A 66 -4.54 -3.27 19.44
N TYR A 67 -3.23 -3.43 19.36
CA TYR A 67 -2.60 -4.23 18.32
C TYR A 67 -1.52 -5.15 18.92
N THR A 68 -1.27 -6.29 18.29
CA THR A 68 -0.13 -7.17 18.61
C THR A 68 1.16 -6.61 18.05
N ASP A 69 2.28 -6.85 18.73
CA ASP A 69 3.62 -6.47 18.29
C ASP A 69 4.60 -7.58 18.68
N SER A 70 4.74 -8.55 17.78
CA SER A 70 5.55 -9.76 17.95
C SER A 70 7.03 -9.44 18.20
N PRO A 71 7.71 -8.58 17.41
CA PRO A 71 9.10 -8.18 17.67
C PRO A 71 9.32 -7.50 19.04
N LEU A 72 8.33 -6.76 19.55
CA LEU A 72 8.41 -6.17 20.89
C LEU A 72 7.95 -7.12 22.02
N GLY A 73 7.34 -8.26 21.71
CA GLY A 73 6.75 -9.17 22.68
C GLY A 73 5.68 -8.50 23.54
N ALA A 74 4.86 -7.63 22.93
CA ALA A 74 3.92 -6.77 23.63
C ALA A 74 2.66 -6.49 22.79
N ILE A 75 1.57 -6.09 23.44
CA ILE A 75 0.47 -5.42 22.74
C ILE A 75 0.61 -3.90 22.90
N GLY A 76 0.38 -3.17 21.82
CA GLY A 76 0.28 -1.72 21.84
C GLY A 76 -1.15 -1.23 22.06
N ARG A 77 -1.29 0.05 22.45
CA ARG A 77 -2.58 0.71 22.66
C ARG A 77 -2.54 2.15 22.20
N ILE A 78 -3.58 2.60 21.50
CA ILE A 78 -3.70 3.97 20.97
C ILE A 78 -5.03 4.57 21.43
N ASP A 79 -4.99 5.74 22.05
CA ASP A 79 -6.19 6.54 22.33
C ASP A 79 -6.63 7.26 21.06
N ILE A 80 -7.82 6.92 20.59
CA ILE A 80 -8.48 7.51 19.43
C ILE A 80 -9.73 8.29 19.82
N SER A 81 -9.82 8.78 21.06
CA SER A 81 -10.89 9.70 21.51
C SER A 81 -11.04 10.89 20.55
N ASP A 82 -9.91 11.40 20.06
CA ASP A 82 -9.82 12.23 18.86
C ASP A 82 -9.11 11.44 17.74
N PRO A 83 -9.85 10.82 16.80
CA PRO A 83 -9.26 9.90 15.83
C PRO A 83 -8.43 10.62 14.75
N ALA A 84 -8.55 11.95 14.63
CA ALA A 84 -7.68 12.74 13.76
C ALA A 84 -6.35 13.10 14.43
N ASN A 85 -6.21 12.85 15.74
CA ASN A 85 -5.01 13.12 16.52
C ASN A 85 -4.75 11.97 17.53
N PRO A 86 -4.51 10.73 17.05
CA PRO A 86 -4.29 9.58 17.92
C PRO A 86 -3.14 9.81 18.92
N GLN A 87 -3.30 9.33 20.15
CA GLN A 87 -2.30 9.49 21.22
C GLN A 87 -1.78 8.13 21.71
N PRO A 88 -0.48 8.03 22.07
CA PRO A 88 0.07 6.79 22.61
C PRO A 88 -0.50 6.48 24.00
N LEU A 89 -0.89 5.23 24.24
CA LEU A 89 -1.26 4.70 25.57
C LEU A 89 -0.23 3.70 26.13
N GLY A 90 0.88 3.51 25.41
CA GLY A 90 1.96 2.63 25.79
C GLY A 90 1.74 1.17 25.39
N ASN A 91 2.77 0.37 25.63
CA ASN A 91 2.79 -1.07 25.38
C ASN A 91 2.56 -1.86 26.68
N ILE A 92 2.01 -3.06 26.57
CA ILE A 92 1.86 -4.03 27.65
C ILE A 92 2.64 -5.29 27.28
N VAL A 93 3.70 -5.58 28.03
CA VAL A 93 4.60 -6.73 27.78
C VAL A 93 3.87 -8.05 28.02
N MET A 94 3.99 -8.97 27.07
CA MET A 94 3.31 -10.27 27.06
C MET A 94 4.23 -11.46 27.40
N ASP A 95 5.49 -11.26 27.78
CA ASP A 95 6.40 -12.35 28.18
C ASP A 95 6.36 -13.54 27.18
N GLY A 96 6.36 -13.22 25.89
CA GLY A 96 6.12 -14.10 24.74
C GLY A 96 5.76 -13.24 23.52
N GLU A 97 5.50 -13.88 22.38
CA GLU A 97 5.15 -13.24 21.11
C GLU A 97 3.62 -13.20 20.97
N PRO A 98 2.96 -12.05 21.13
CA PRO A 98 1.52 -11.97 20.92
C PRO A 98 1.21 -12.00 19.42
N THR A 99 0.46 -13.00 18.96
CA THR A 99 0.12 -13.22 17.54
C THR A 99 -1.23 -12.59 17.18
N ALA A 100 -2.27 -12.89 17.97
CA ALA A 100 -3.59 -12.28 17.78
C ALA A 100 -4.18 -11.61 19.01
N VAL A 101 -5.10 -10.67 18.76
CA VAL A 101 -5.92 -10.02 19.79
C VAL A 101 -7.37 -9.87 19.34
N SER A 102 -8.30 -10.22 20.23
CA SER A 102 -9.72 -9.88 20.11
C SER A 102 -10.20 -9.10 21.34
N VAL A 103 -11.19 -8.23 21.19
CA VAL A 103 -11.68 -7.38 22.29
C VAL A 103 -13.19 -7.51 22.48
N LEU A 104 -13.61 -7.73 23.72
CA LEU A 104 -15.02 -7.65 24.13
C LEU A 104 -15.18 -6.65 25.28
N GLY A 105 -15.80 -5.51 24.99
CA GLY A 105 -15.95 -4.45 25.97
C GLY A 105 -14.60 -3.81 26.33
N ASN A 106 -14.14 -3.98 27.58
CA ASN A 106 -12.83 -3.47 28.03
C ASN A 106 -11.77 -4.57 28.19
N MET A 107 -12.11 -5.81 27.84
CA MET A 107 -11.22 -6.96 27.99
C MET A 107 -10.65 -7.33 26.62
N ALA A 108 -9.33 -7.40 26.53
CA ALA A 108 -8.63 -8.00 25.40
C ALA A 108 -8.29 -9.47 25.72
N TYR A 109 -8.46 -10.33 24.72
CA TYR A 109 -8.06 -11.72 24.70
C TYR A 109 -6.91 -11.86 23.71
N VAL A 110 -5.74 -12.22 24.22
CA VAL A 110 -4.49 -12.20 23.45
C VAL A 110 -3.95 -13.61 23.36
N GLY A 111 -3.77 -14.11 22.14
CA GLY A 111 -2.99 -15.30 21.87
C GLY A 111 -1.51 -14.97 21.97
N VAL A 112 -0.75 -15.74 22.75
CA VAL A 112 0.68 -15.52 22.93
C VAL A 112 1.42 -16.81 22.65
N ASN A 113 2.26 -16.80 21.63
CA ASN A 113 3.25 -17.83 21.37
C ASN A 113 4.33 -17.78 22.47
N THR A 114 4.60 -18.95 23.06
CA THR A 114 5.61 -19.15 24.12
C THR A 114 6.57 -20.29 23.79
N SER A 115 6.53 -20.77 22.55
CA SER A 115 7.29 -21.92 22.07
C SER A 115 8.78 -21.73 22.21
N VAL A 116 9.48 -22.86 22.38
CA VAL A 116 10.94 -22.90 22.36
C VAL A 116 11.48 -23.35 21.00
N SER A 117 10.63 -23.99 20.19
CA SER A 117 10.89 -24.39 18.80
C SER A 117 9.60 -24.91 18.14
N TYR A 118 9.56 -24.94 16.80
CA TYR A 118 8.47 -25.54 16.02
C TYR A 118 8.09 -26.98 16.45
N SER A 119 9.05 -27.83 16.85
CA SER A 119 8.76 -29.21 17.29
C SER A 119 8.28 -29.35 18.75
N GLU A 120 8.29 -28.27 19.52
CA GLU A 120 7.82 -28.22 20.92
C GLU A 120 6.92 -26.99 21.11
N PRO A 121 5.77 -26.92 20.40
CA PRO A 121 4.93 -25.73 20.42
C PRO A 121 4.22 -25.55 21.77
N SER A 122 4.02 -24.30 22.15
CA SER A 122 3.28 -23.92 23.35
C SER A 122 2.81 -22.48 23.30
N GLY A 123 1.69 -22.20 23.96
CA GLY A 123 1.13 -20.85 23.99
C GLY A 123 0.24 -20.60 25.19
N GLU A 124 -0.27 -19.38 25.27
CA GLU A 124 -1.19 -18.94 26.30
C GLU A 124 -2.29 -18.05 25.71
N LEU A 125 -3.50 -18.18 26.25
CA LEU A 125 -4.55 -17.19 26.07
C LEU A 125 -4.60 -16.28 27.29
N ARG A 126 -4.31 -15.00 27.10
CA ARG A 126 -4.27 -14.00 28.17
C ARG A 126 -5.47 -13.08 28.11
N THR A 127 -6.01 -12.72 29.28
CA THR A 127 -7.03 -11.67 29.42
C THR A 127 -6.42 -10.42 30.00
N VAL A 128 -6.54 -9.30 29.30
CA VAL A 128 -5.98 -8.00 29.69
C VAL A 128 -7.09 -6.98 29.90
N ASP A 129 -7.08 -6.27 31.03
CA ASP A 129 -7.93 -5.09 31.20
C ASP A 129 -7.31 -3.90 30.48
N LEU A 130 -7.99 -3.39 29.46
CA LEU A 130 -7.45 -2.33 28.61
C LEU A 130 -7.35 -0.97 29.29
N ALA A 131 -8.01 -0.76 30.43
CA ALA A 131 -7.94 0.50 31.16
C ALA A 131 -6.71 0.55 32.06
N SER A 132 -6.45 -0.52 32.83
CA SER A 132 -5.30 -0.62 33.73
C SER A 132 -4.03 -1.13 33.05
N GLY A 133 -4.17 -1.90 31.96
CA GLY A 133 -3.10 -2.68 31.34
C GLY A 133 -2.70 -3.92 32.14
N GLU A 134 -3.52 -4.35 33.10
CA GLU A 134 -3.24 -5.53 33.93
C GLU A 134 -3.64 -6.82 33.22
N ILE A 135 -2.74 -7.80 33.21
CA ILE A 135 -3.05 -9.19 32.82
C ILE A 135 -3.83 -9.84 33.98
N LEU A 136 -5.12 -10.08 33.76
CA LEU A 136 -6.05 -10.60 34.78
C LEU A 136 -6.13 -12.12 34.82
N ALA A 137 -5.83 -12.78 33.69
CA ALA A 137 -5.81 -14.23 33.56
C ALA A 137 -4.83 -14.67 32.47
N SER A 138 -4.28 -15.87 32.62
CA SER A 138 -3.52 -16.57 31.58
C SER A 138 -3.91 -18.05 31.63
N CYS A 139 -4.37 -18.59 30.51
CA CYS A 139 -4.70 -19.99 30.33
C CYS A 139 -3.66 -20.65 29.41
N PRO A 140 -2.93 -21.68 29.86
CA PRO A 140 -2.05 -22.44 28.99
C PRO A 140 -2.85 -23.11 27.86
N LEU A 141 -2.37 -22.94 26.63
CA LEU A 141 -2.82 -23.63 25.43
C LEU A 141 -1.91 -24.84 25.17
N ASP A 142 -2.36 -25.78 24.34
CA ASP A 142 -1.58 -26.97 23.98
C ASP A 142 -0.68 -26.79 22.75
N GLY A 143 -0.59 -25.56 22.22
CA GLY A 143 0.18 -25.22 21.02
C GLY A 143 0.31 -23.71 20.78
N GLN A 144 0.81 -23.34 19.60
CA GLN A 144 1.01 -21.96 19.14
C GLN A 144 -0.32 -21.36 18.68
N PRO A 145 -0.85 -20.31 19.34
CA PRO A 145 -2.04 -19.62 18.86
C PRO A 145 -1.66 -18.75 17.67
N ASP A 146 -2.51 -18.76 16.66
CA ASP A 146 -2.38 -17.86 15.52
C ASP A 146 -3.48 -16.80 15.56
N SER A 147 -4.74 -17.17 15.29
CA SER A 147 -5.89 -16.27 15.40
C SER A 147 -6.73 -16.39 16.69
N VAL A 148 -7.38 -15.28 17.08
CA VAL A 148 -8.29 -15.21 18.24
C VAL A 148 -9.57 -14.44 17.87
N ALA A 149 -10.74 -15.04 18.15
CA ALA A 149 -12.03 -14.39 18.05
C ALA A 149 -12.82 -14.48 19.36
N SER A 150 -13.50 -13.40 19.75
CA SER A 150 -14.32 -13.36 20.97
C SER A 150 -15.75 -12.96 20.66
N ALA A 151 -16.72 -13.64 21.27
CA ALA A 151 -18.13 -13.42 20.98
C ALA A 151 -18.99 -13.30 22.24
N ALA A 152 -20.00 -12.43 22.13
CA ALA A 152 -21.17 -12.43 23.00
C ALA A 152 -22.32 -13.19 22.33
N ALA A 153 -22.33 -14.52 22.44
CA ALA A 153 -23.34 -15.36 21.77
C ALA A 153 -24.56 -15.64 22.67
N PRO A 154 -25.73 -16.00 22.09
CA PRO A 154 -26.94 -16.32 22.83
C PRO A 154 -26.78 -17.45 23.86
N ASP A 155 -25.91 -18.42 23.55
CA ASP A 155 -25.67 -19.63 24.36
C ASP A 155 -24.51 -19.48 25.35
N GLY A 156 -23.81 -18.34 25.35
CA GLY A 156 -22.69 -18.04 26.25
C GLY A 156 -21.67 -17.09 25.62
N HIS A 157 -20.88 -16.40 26.46
CA HIS A 157 -19.72 -15.64 25.99
C HIS A 157 -18.51 -16.59 25.93
N PHE A 158 -17.76 -16.59 24.83
CA PHE A 158 -16.59 -17.44 24.68
C PHE A 158 -15.53 -16.82 23.77
N VAL A 159 -14.31 -17.35 23.86
CA VAL A 159 -13.20 -17.09 22.93
C VAL A 159 -12.94 -18.37 22.13
N ALA A 160 -12.75 -18.22 20.82
CA ALA A 160 -12.16 -19.23 19.96
C ALA A 160 -10.71 -18.83 19.63
N VAL A 161 -9.82 -19.81 19.63
CA VAL A 161 -8.39 -19.63 19.31
C VAL A 161 -8.02 -20.68 18.27
N ALA A 162 -7.53 -20.24 17.12
CA ALA A 162 -6.86 -21.11 16.19
C ALA A 162 -5.48 -21.44 16.77
N ILE A 163 -5.18 -22.72 16.92
CA ILE A 163 -3.87 -23.19 17.36
C ILE A 163 -3.26 -23.86 16.15
N GLU A 164 -2.57 -23.07 15.34
CA GLU A 164 -1.97 -23.49 14.09
C GLU A 164 -0.92 -24.58 14.34
N ASN A 165 -0.05 -24.34 15.32
CA ASN A 165 1.24 -25.02 15.45
C ASN A 165 2.11 -24.85 14.21
N GLU A 166 2.38 -23.59 13.88
CA GLU A 166 3.22 -23.12 12.77
C GLU A 166 4.31 -24.11 12.38
N ARG A 167 4.38 -24.37 11.09
CA ARG A 167 5.41 -25.21 10.49
C ARG A 167 6.76 -24.50 10.46
N ASP A 168 7.83 -25.27 10.43
CA ASP A 168 9.15 -24.72 10.10
C ASP A 168 9.25 -24.55 8.57
N GLU A 169 9.11 -23.32 8.09
CA GLU A 169 9.17 -22.99 6.66
C GLU A 169 10.53 -23.31 6.01
N GLU A 170 11.62 -23.29 6.79
CA GLU A 170 12.94 -23.66 6.30
C GLU A 170 13.09 -25.19 6.17
N ALA A 171 12.31 -25.95 6.94
CA ALA A 171 12.36 -27.40 6.94
C ALA A 171 11.54 -28.01 5.80
N GLY A 172 12.24 -28.67 4.88
CA GLY A 172 11.57 -29.44 3.82
C GLY A 172 10.77 -28.55 2.85
N ASP A 173 11.24 -27.33 2.63
CA ASP A 173 10.60 -26.29 1.81
C ASP A 173 9.21 -25.89 2.37
N GLY A 174 9.06 -25.88 3.69
CA GLY A 174 7.83 -25.45 4.38
C GLY A 174 6.62 -26.34 4.12
N ARG A 175 6.83 -27.63 3.84
CA ARG A 175 5.73 -28.53 3.45
C ARG A 175 5.08 -29.21 4.65
N VAL A 176 3.75 -29.23 4.66
CA VAL A 176 2.94 -30.10 5.52
C VAL A 176 2.98 -31.57 5.07
N PRO A 177 2.91 -32.56 5.99
CA PRO A 177 2.70 -32.38 7.43
C PRO A 177 4.00 -32.19 8.24
N GLN A 178 3.95 -31.31 9.25
CA GLN A 178 4.91 -31.14 10.33
C GLN A 178 4.23 -31.35 11.69
N MET A 179 4.72 -32.30 12.50
CA MET A 179 4.08 -32.61 13.79
C MET A 179 4.75 -31.88 14.96
N PRO A 180 3.98 -31.47 15.99
CA PRO A 180 2.57 -31.82 16.23
C PRO A 180 1.56 -30.87 15.57
N GLY A 181 0.59 -31.43 14.85
CA GLY A 181 -0.43 -30.59 14.20
C GLY A 181 -1.37 -29.86 15.16
N GLY A 182 -1.99 -28.81 14.63
CA GLY A 182 -2.84 -27.85 15.34
C GLY A 182 -4.24 -28.31 15.74
N SER A 183 -4.96 -27.43 16.45
CA SER A 183 -6.36 -27.61 16.86
C SER A 183 -7.09 -26.27 17.02
N VAL A 184 -8.37 -26.28 17.40
CA VAL A 184 -9.10 -25.05 17.75
C VAL A 184 -9.53 -25.09 19.20
N ALA A 185 -9.08 -24.15 20.02
CA ALA A 185 -9.46 -24.06 21.43
C ALA A 185 -10.69 -23.15 21.61
N LEU A 186 -11.66 -23.61 22.39
CA LEU A 186 -12.83 -22.85 22.82
C LEU A 186 -12.80 -22.71 24.34
N VAL A 187 -13.02 -21.50 24.85
CA VAL A 187 -13.02 -21.21 26.30
C VAL A 187 -14.16 -20.29 26.69
N GLU A 188 -14.89 -20.65 27.74
CA GLU A 188 -15.97 -19.83 28.27
C GLU A 188 -15.44 -18.56 28.95
N ILE A 189 -16.17 -17.47 28.75
CA ILE A 189 -15.94 -16.18 29.41
C ILE A 189 -17.06 -15.97 30.43
N ASN A 190 -16.70 -15.59 31.65
CA ASN A 190 -17.68 -15.27 32.68
C ASN A 190 -18.27 -13.85 32.52
N ALA A 191 -19.27 -13.51 33.34
CA ALA A 191 -19.93 -12.19 33.25
C ALA A 191 -19.03 -10.97 33.54
N ALA A 192 -17.83 -11.18 34.09
CA ALA A 192 -16.83 -10.14 34.31
C ALA A 192 -15.82 -10.04 33.14
N GLY A 193 -15.97 -10.86 32.09
CA GLY A 193 -15.07 -10.88 30.94
C GLY A 193 -13.82 -11.74 31.13
N LEU A 194 -13.70 -12.49 32.24
CA LEU A 194 -12.54 -13.36 32.48
C LEU A 194 -12.76 -14.75 31.88
N VAL A 195 -11.74 -15.25 31.18
CA VAL A 195 -11.68 -16.64 30.71
C VAL A 195 -11.71 -17.64 31.88
N ASN A 196 -12.39 -18.76 31.67
CA ASN A 196 -12.42 -19.89 32.59
C ASN A 196 -11.54 -21.03 32.05
N CYS A 197 -10.26 -21.08 32.43
CA CYS A 197 -9.33 -22.09 31.88
C CYS A 197 -9.80 -23.54 32.11
N ASP A 198 -10.59 -23.83 33.14
CA ASP A 198 -11.15 -25.16 33.39
C ASP A 198 -12.22 -25.57 32.36
N SER A 199 -12.68 -24.63 31.53
CA SER A 199 -13.64 -24.86 30.44
C SER A 199 -13.00 -25.08 29.07
N LEU A 200 -11.66 -25.02 28.97
CA LEU A 200 -10.95 -25.23 27.72
C LEU A 200 -11.37 -26.53 27.05
N LEU A 201 -11.83 -26.40 25.81
CA LEU A 201 -12.23 -27.47 24.93
C LEU A 201 -11.43 -27.35 23.64
N TYR A 202 -10.78 -28.43 23.23
CA TYR A 202 -10.09 -28.50 21.95
C TYR A 202 -10.96 -29.24 20.93
N ALA A 203 -11.39 -28.54 19.90
CA ALA A 203 -12.08 -29.11 18.75
C ALA A 203 -11.05 -29.79 17.85
N ASP A 204 -11.29 -31.07 17.58
CA ASP A 204 -10.47 -31.88 16.68
C ASP A 204 -10.89 -31.61 15.24
N VAL A 205 -10.00 -30.99 14.47
CA VAL A 205 -10.16 -30.69 13.04
C VAL A 205 -9.30 -31.59 12.15
N THR A 206 -8.69 -32.63 12.72
CA THR A 206 -7.92 -33.62 11.96
C THR A 206 -8.83 -34.53 11.13
N GLY A 207 -8.30 -35.04 10.02
CA GLY A 207 -8.97 -36.00 9.15
C GLY A 207 -10.12 -35.42 8.30
N LEU A 208 -10.32 -34.10 8.32
CA LEU A 208 -11.34 -33.40 7.54
C LEU A 208 -10.87 -33.08 6.12
N ALA A 209 -9.65 -32.56 5.98
CA ALA A 209 -9.07 -32.19 4.70
C ALA A 209 -8.46 -33.38 3.93
N GLU A 210 -8.34 -33.25 2.60
CA GLU A 210 -7.63 -34.24 1.77
C GLU A 210 -6.11 -34.06 1.80
N ILE A 211 -5.65 -32.81 1.89
CA ILE A 211 -4.25 -32.43 2.03
C ILE A 211 -3.91 -32.51 3.51
N ALA A 212 -2.76 -33.11 3.85
CA ALA A 212 -2.23 -33.28 5.21
C ALA A 212 -3.30 -33.53 6.32
N PRO A 213 -4.16 -34.55 6.21
CA PRO A 213 -5.25 -34.76 7.17
C PRO A 213 -4.80 -34.91 8.63
N GLU A 214 -3.55 -35.31 8.87
CA GLU A 214 -2.95 -35.43 10.19
C GLU A 214 -2.47 -34.11 10.80
N ASP A 215 -2.38 -33.05 10.00
CA ASP A 215 -1.76 -31.78 10.34
C ASP A 215 -2.59 -30.62 9.73
N PRO A 216 -3.57 -30.12 10.48
CA PRO A 216 -4.61 -29.25 9.94
C PRO A 216 -4.31 -27.75 10.06
N GLU A 217 -3.16 -27.34 10.61
CA GLU A 217 -2.71 -25.93 10.74
C GLU A 217 -3.86 -24.88 10.71
N PRO A 218 -4.72 -24.83 11.76
CA PRO A 218 -5.82 -23.87 11.79
C PRO A 218 -5.28 -22.46 11.93
N GLU A 219 -5.57 -21.62 10.94
CA GLU A 219 -4.99 -20.29 10.78
C GLU A 219 -5.90 -19.24 11.41
N PHE A 220 -7.03 -18.93 10.76
CA PHE A 220 -7.91 -17.84 11.15
C PHE A 220 -9.26 -18.31 11.69
N VAL A 221 -9.81 -17.58 12.67
CA VAL A 221 -11.15 -17.83 13.21
C VAL A 221 -12.03 -16.59 13.28
N ASP A 222 -13.33 -16.76 13.03
CA ASP A 222 -14.35 -15.75 13.32
C ASP A 222 -15.66 -16.40 13.80
N ILE A 223 -16.45 -15.66 14.58
CA ILE A 223 -17.65 -16.15 15.26
C ILE A 223 -18.89 -15.34 14.85
N ASN A 224 -19.90 -16.01 14.29
CA ASN A 224 -21.15 -15.36 13.92
C ASN A 224 -22.11 -15.12 15.10
N THR A 225 -23.23 -14.47 14.83
CA THR A 225 -24.21 -14.12 15.89
C THR A 225 -24.98 -15.31 16.48
N LEU A 226 -24.86 -16.50 15.89
CA LEU A 226 -25.37 -17.75 16.45
C LEU A 226 -24.38 -18.45 17.38
N GLY A 227 -23.13 -17.96 17.46
CA GLY A 227 -22.05 -18.63 18.19
C GLY A 227 -21.44 -19.80 17.41
N GLU A 228 -21.54 -19.80 16.08
CA GLU A 228 -20.79 -20.74 15.23
C GLU A 228 -19.44 -20.11 14.89
N THR A 229 -18.35 -20.89 15.05
CA THR A 229 -16.99 -20.49 14.65
C THR A 229 -16.71 -21.02 13.26
N VAL A 230 -16.24 -20.18 12.34
CA VAL A 230 -15.64 -20.63 11.08
C VAL A 230 -14.12 -20.55 11.21
N VAL A 231 -13.43 -21.48 10.55
CA VAL A 231 -11.98 -21.71 10.68
C VAL A 231 -11.39 -21.89 9.27
N THR A 232 -10.30 -21.19 8.96
CA THR A 232 -9.42 -21.50 7.83
C THR A 232 -8.37 -22.52 8.25
N VAL A 233 -8.04 -23.40 7.32
CA VAL A 233 -7.07 -24.49 7.47
C VAL A 233 -6.20 -24.35 6.21
N GLN A 234 -5.31 -23.35 6.24
CA GLN A 234 -4.80 -22.63 5.07
C GLN A 234 -4.02 -23.55 4.14
N GLU A 235 -2.99 -24.22 4.64
CA GLU A 235 -2.08 -25.11 3.90
C GLU A 235 -2.83 -26.33 3.36
N ASN A 236 -3.89 -26.75 4.05
CA ASN A 236 -4.73 -27.85 3.58
C ASN A 236 -5.80 -27.39 2.58
N ASN A 237 -5.93 -26.06 2.36
CA ASN A 237 -6.93 -25.41 1.51
C ASN A 237 -8.35 -25.88 1.86
N HIS A 238 -8.71 -25.81 3.14
CA HIS A 238 -9.98 -26.31 3.69
C HIS A 238 -10.64 -25.31 4.64
N LEU A 239 -11.95 -25.44 4.82
CA LEU A 239 -12.75 -24.61 5.69
C LEU A 239 -13.56 -25.49 6.63
N VAL A 240 -13.67 -25.07 7.89
CA VAL A 240 -14.42 -25.80 8.94
C VAL A 240 -15.38 -24.84 9.63
N VAL A 241 -16.60 -25.31 9.92
CA VAL A 241 -17.57 -24.61 10.75
C VAL A 241 -17.87 -25.46 11.98
N LEU A 242 -17.66 -24.87 13.15
CA LEU A 242 -17.88 -25.46 14.46
C LEU A 242 -19.10 -24.82 15.13
N ASP A 243 -19.86 -25.61 15.89
CA ASP A 243 -20.82 -25.05 16.85
C ASP A 243 -20.13 -24.61 18.16
N TYR A 244 -20.88 -23.94 19.04
CA TYR A 244 -20.40 -23.47 20.34
C TYR A 244 -19.79 -24.56 21.24
N ALA A 245 -20.08 -25.84 20.96
CA ALA A 245 -19.56 -26.99 21.70
C ALA A 245 -18.39 -27.67 20.97
N GLY A 246 -17.76 -26.97 20.02
CA GLY A 246 -16.59 -27.44 19.26
C GLY A 246 -16.88 -28.58 18.30
N LYS A 247 -18.16 -28.83 17.98
CA LYS A 247 -18.52 -29.90 17.05
C LYS A 247 -18.54 -29.35 15.62
N VAL A 248 -17.86 -30.06 14.72
CA VAL A 248 -17.94 -29.82 13.27
C VAL A 248 -19.40 -29.96 12.79
N VAL A 249 -19.96 -28.86 12.29
CA VAL A 249 -21.29 -28.80 11.68
C VAL A 249 -21.23 -28.76 10.15
N ALA A 250 -20.13 -28.27 9.60
CA ALA A 250 -19.78 -28.36 8.19
C ALA A 250 -18.26 -28.31 8.02
N ASP A 251 -17.76 -28.96 6.99
CA ASP A 251 -16.38 -28.83 6.53
C ASP A 251 -16.35 -29.07 5.01
N PHE A 252 -15.48 -28.36 4.30
CA PHE A 252 -15.35 -28.47 2.85
C PHE A 252 -14.04 -27.86 2.36
N SER A 253 -13.56 -28.34 1.22
CA SER A 253 -12.39 -27.74 0.55
C SER A 253 -12.72 -26.31 0.10
N ALA A 254 -11.76 -25.41 0.28
CA ALA A 254 -11.80 -24.06 -0.28
C ALA A 254 -11.69 -24.08 -1.82
N GLY A 255 -11.36 -25.22 -2.44
CA GLY A 255 -11.42 -25.41 -3.88
C GLY A 255 -10.30 -24.71 -4.64
N THR A 256 -10.52 -24.40 -5.91
CA THR A 256 -9.52 -23.72 -6.76
C THR A 256 -10.11 -22.56 -7.55
N VAL A 257 -9.22 -21.70 -8.06
CA VAL A 257 -9.52 -20.61 -8.99
C VAL A 257 -8.81 -20.82 -10.32
N GLU A 258 -9.36 -20.21 -11.38
CA GLU A 258 -8.73 -20.12 -12.69
C GLU A 258 -8.33 -18.66 -12.91
N LEU A 259 -7.03 -18.44 -13.16
CA LEU A 259 -6.47 -17.11 -13.36
C LEU A 259 -6.11 -16.92 -14.84
N ASP A 260 -6.54 -15.79 -15.40
CA ASP A 260 -6.32 -15.41 -16.80
C ASP A 260 -6.00 -13.92 -16.89
N GLY A 261 -5.07 -13.57 -17.77
CA GLY A 261 -4.59 -12.20 -17.93
C GLY A 261 -3.87 -11.71 -16.68
N ILE A 262 -3.02 -12.56 -16.10
CA ILE A 262 -2.15 -12.22 -14.97
C ILE A 262 -0.72 -12.04 -15.45
N ASP A 263 0.10 -11.42 -14.60
CA ASP A 263 1.55 -11.52 -14.66
C ASP A 263 2.01 -12.63 -13.72
N ALA A 264 2.77 -13.58 -14.25
CA ALA A 264 3.28 -14.72 -13.49
C ALA A 264 4.81 -14.80 -13.51
N SER A 265 5.48 -13.70 -13.88
CA SER A 265 6.93 -13.61 -13.99
C SER A 265 7.45 -12.41 -13.16
N ASP A 266 8.38 -12.65 -12.24
CA ASP A 266 9.19 -11.58 -11.61
C ASP A 266 10.35 -11.25 -12.55
N ASP A 267 10.11 -10.37 -13.52
CA ASP A 267 11.11 -10.01 -14.54
C ASP A 267 11.32 -8.49 -14.75
N GLY A 268 10.71 -7.64 -13.91
CA GLY A 268 10.80 -6.20 -14.03
C GLY A 268 9.95 -5.66 -15.18
N ALA A 269 8.83 -6.31 -15.50
CA ALA A 269 7.86 -5.87 -16.49
C ALA A 269 6.45 -6.22 -16.00
N LEU A 270 5.47 -5.38 -16.37
CA LEU A 270 4.07 -5.63 -16.04
C LEU A 270 3.34 -6.13 -17.30
N ILE A 271 3.37 -7.45 -17.51
CA ILE A 271 2.87 -8.12 -18.72
C ILE A 271 1.77 -9.13 -18.36
N PHE A 272 0.53 -8.66 -18.39
CA PHE A 272 -0.66 -9.42 -17.98
C PHE A 272 -1.21 -10.35 -19.08
N ASN A 273 -0.41 -11.32 -19.54
CA ASN A 273 -0.77 -12.24 -20.64
C ASN A 273 -0.71 -13.73 -20.28
N GLU A 274 -0.44 -14.05 -19.02
CA GLU A 274 -0.27 -15.41 -18.53
C GLU A 274 -1.56 -15.96 -17.91
N GLN A 275 -1.55 -17.28 -17.66
CA GLN A 275 -2.68 -18.01 -17.10
C GLN A 275 -2.18 -19.07 -16.12
N GLN A 276 -2.92 -19.24 -15.02
CA GLN A 276 -2.69 -20.31 -14.06
C GLN A 276 -4.02 -21.01 -13.75
N ALA A 277 -4.07 -22.30 -14.07
CA ALA A 277 -5.26 -23.11 -13.84
C ALA A 277 -5.21 -23.80 -12.48
N LYS A 278 -6.39 -23.98 -11.86
CA LYS A 278 -6.57 -24.73 -10.60
C LYS A 278 -5.66 -24.28 -9.45
N ARG A 279 -5.44 -22.98 -9.30
CA ARG A 279 -4.69 -22.46 -8.14
C ARG A 279 -5.51 -22.66 -6.87
N LEU A 280 -4.89 -23.19 -5.83
CA LEU A 280 -5.54 -23.33 -4.51
C LEU A 280 -5.75 -21.95 -3.92
N ARG A 281 -6.83 -21.79 -3.14
CA ARG A 281 -7.12 -20.51 -2.49
C ARG A 281 -6.24 -20.28 -1.28
N GLU A 282 -5.92 -21.34 -0.54
CA GLU A 282 -5.17 -21.36 0.73
C GLU A 282 -5.46 -20.10 1.54
N PRO A 283 -6.69 -20.01 2.07
CA PRO A 283 -7.16 -18.78 2.64
C PRO A 283 -6.55 -18.54 4.01
N ASP A 284 -5.91 -17.38 4.13
CA ASP A 284 -5.40 -16.83 5.36
C ASP A 284 -6.58 -16.27 6.18
N ALA A 285 -6.99 -15.02 5.94
CA ALA A 285 -8.06 -14.39 6.69
C ALA A 285 -9.48 -14.78 6.23
N LEU A 286 -10.43 -14.67 7.16
CA LEU A 286 -11.85 -14.86 6.93
C LEU A 286 -12.70 -13.88 7.75
N GLN A 287 -13.93 -13.62 7.31
CA GLN A 287 -14.91 -12.81 8.07
C GLN A 287 -16.35 -13.28 7.80
N TRP A 288 -17.16 -13.47 8.84
CA TRP A 288 -18.60 -13.67 8.68
C TRP A 288 -19.28 -12.41 8.16
N ILE A 289 -20.13 -12.59 7.14
CA ILE A 289 -20.99 -11.50 6.60
C ILE A 289 -22.37 -11.55 7.25
N ASP A 290 -22.91 -12.76 7.39
CA ASP A 290 -24.15 -13.05 8.10
C ASP A 290 -24.08 -14.46 8.72
N ASN A 291 -25.20 -15.02 9.20
CA ASN A 291 -25.20 -16.34 9.85
C ASN A 291 -25.16 -17.53 8.88
N ASP A 292 -25.16 -17.27 7.57
CA ASP A 292 -25.17 -18.27 6.51
C ASP A 292 -24.03 -18.06 5.49
N HIS A 293 -23.31 -16.94 5.51
CA HIS A 293 -22.25 -16.58 4.56
C HIS A 293 -21.04 -15.91 5.22
N PHE A 294 -19.85 -16.21 4.69
CA PHE A 294 -18.58 -15.59 5.08
C PHE A 294 -17.68 -15.35 3.86
N ALA A 295 -16.78 -14.39 3.98
CA ALA A 295 -15.73 -14.11 3.01
C ALA A 295 -14.40 -14.73 3.46
N ILE A 296 -13.52 -15.02 2.50
CA ILE A 296 -12.13 -15.43 2.70
C ILE A 296 -11.21 -14.63 1.77
N ALA A 297 -10.00 -14.29 2.24
CA ALA A 297 -8.93 -13.81 1.40
C ALA A 297 -8.23 -15.01 0.75
N ASN A 298 -8.00 -15.00 -0.56
CA ASN A 298 -7.36 -16.11 -1.27
C ASN A 298 -5.87 -15.81 -1.43
N GLU A 299 -5.16 -15.79 -0.31
CA GLU A 299 -3.79 -15.32 -0.14
C GLU A 299 -2.82 -16.24 -0.89
N GLY A 300 -2.69 -17.49 -0.44
CA GLY A 300 -2.04 -18.52 -1.21
C GLY A 300 -0.63 -18.88 -0.78
N ASP A 301 -0.45 -19.31 0.46
CA ASP A 301 0.86 -19.41 1.09
C ASP A 301 1.79 -20.51 0.51
N MET A 302 1.37 -21.77 0.48
CA MET A 302 2.22 -22.92 0.17
C MET A 302 2.16 -23.39 -1.30
N ASP A 303 0.95 -23.68 -1.82
CA ASP A 303 0.70 -24.08 -3.21
C ASP A 303 -0.23 -23.08 -3.95
N GLY A 304 -0.65 -22.02 -3.25
CA GLY A 304 -1.55 -20.97 -3.70
C GLY A 304 -0.87 -19.72 -4.25
N GLY A 305 -1.69 -18.71 -4.49
CA GLY A 305 -1.35 -17.42 -5.10
C GLY A 305 -2.53 -16.96 -5.93
N ALA A 306 -3.70 -16.92 -5.29
CA ALA A 306 -5.00 -16.87 -5.96
C ALA A 306 -5.52 -15.45 -6.18
N ARG A 307 -4.83 -14.43 -5.64
CA ARG A 307 -4.90 -13.00 -6.03
C ARG A 307 -6.27 -12.34 -5.86
N GLY A 308 -7.16 -12.99 -5.11
CA GLY A 308 -8.56 -12.63 -5.04
C GLY A 308 -9.20 -12.97 -3.70
N TRP A 309 -10.52 -13.00 -3.67
CA TRP A 309 -11.31 -13.32 -2.49
C TRP A 309 -12.62 -13.98 -2.88
N THR A 310 -13.19 -14.72 -1.94
CA THR A 310 -14.37 -15.58 -2.21
C THR A 310 -15.42 -15.39 -1.13
N ILE A 311 -16.70 -15.39 -1.51
CA ILE A 311 -17.82 -15.51 -0.56
C ILE A 311 -18.35 -16.94 -0.64
N PHE A 312 -18.37 -17.63 0.50
CA PHE A 312 -18.98 -18.94 0.66
C PHE A 312 -20.27 -18.85 1.46
N SER A 313 -21.21 -19.73 1.15
CA SER A 313 -22.20 -20.12 2.15
C SER A 313 -21.55 -21.09 3.15
N LYS A 314 -22.07 -21.14 4.37
CA LYS A 314 -21.60 -22.07 5.41
C LYS A 314 -21.79 -23.56 5.10
N ARG A 315 -22.34 -23.88 3.93
CA ARG A 315 -22.51 -25.25 3.41
C ARG A 315 -21.52 -25.59 2.29
N GLY A 316 -20.60 -24.69 1.96
CA GLY A 316 -19.57 -24.89 0.94
C GLY A 316 -19.97 -24.53 -0.48
N GLU A 317 -21.11 -23.85 -0.66
CA GLU A 317 -21.45 -23.28 -1.98
C GLU A 317 -20.72 -21.95 -2.17
N VAL A 318 -19.95 -21.81 -3.26
CA VAL A 318 -19.36 -20.53 -3.69
C VAL A 318 -20.49 -19.61 -4.15
N VAL A 319 -20.65 -18.48 -3.48
CA VAL A 319 -21.64 -17.43 -3.79
C VAL A 319 -21.05 -16.40 -4.74
N TYR A 320 -19.79 -16.04 -4.52
CA TYR A 320 -19.03 -15.10 -5.34
C TYR A 320 -17.55 -15.47 -5.33
N GLU A 321 -16.88 -15.25 -6.46
CA GLU A 321 -15.45 -15.41 -6.68
C GLU A 321 -14.97 -14.19 -7.46
N SER A 322 -13.96 -13.47 -6.96
CA SER A 322 -13.44 -12.28 -7.63
C SER A 322 -12.59 -12.62 -8.85
N GLY A 323 -11.92 -13.78 -8.86
CA GLY A 323 -10.82 -14.04 -9.77
C GLY A 323 -9.82 -12.88 -9.70
N THR A 324 -9.37 -12.42 -10.86
CA THR A 324 -8.38 -11.34 -11.01
C THR A 324 -8.94 -9.92 -10.87
N SER A 325 -10.23 -9.75 -10.50
CA SER A 325 -10.84 -8.41 -10.48
C SER A 325 -10.23 -7.49 -9.42
N PHE A 326 -9.79 -8.03 -8.28
CA PHE A 326 -9.12 -7.26 -7.24
C PHE A 326 -7.71 -6.85 -7.67
N GLU A 327 -6.91 -7.82 -8.10
CA GLU A 327 -5.57 -7.58 -8.65
C GLU A 327 -5.58 -6.53 -9.77
N ARG A 328 -6.56 -6.60 -10.69
CA ARG A 328 -6.73 -5.57 -11.73
C ARG A 328 -6.89 -4.16 -11.15
N ALA A 329 -7.66 -4.01 -10.07
CA ALA A 329 -7.84 -2.72 -9.43
C ALA A 329 -6.54 -2.23 -8.75
N VAL A 330 -5.76 -3.14 -8.16
CA VAL A 330 -4.44 -2.87 -7.60
C VAL A 330 -3.47 -2.38 -8.69
N ILE A 331 -3.43 -3.06 -9.83
CA ILE A 331 -2.66 -2.68 -11.03
C ILE A 331 -3.07 -1.29 -11.53
N GLU A 332 -4.37 -1.05 -11.69
CA GLU A 332 -4.89 0.22 -12.20
C GLU A 332 -4.61 1.41 -11.25
N ALA A 333 -4.38 1.14 -9.97
CA ALA A 333 -4.00 2.11 -8.95
C ALA A 333 -2.48 2.34 -8.82
N GLY A 334 -1.65 1.56 -9.52
CA GLY A 334 -0.19 1.67 -9.46
C GLY A 334 0.44 0.97 -8.25
N HIS A 335 -0.27 0.00 -7.66
CA HIS A 335 0.11 -0.69 -6.43
C HIS A 335 0.46 -2.17 -6.61
N TYR A 336 0.74 -2.60 -7.85
CA TYR A 336 1.01 -4.01 -8.10
C TYR A 336 2.49 -4.36 -7.83
N PRO A 337 2.78 -5.29 -6.90
CA PRO A 337 4.15 -5.64 -6.50
C PRO A 337 4.75 -6.66 -7.47
N ASP A 338 5.50 -6.21 -8.46
CA ASP A 338 6.05 -7.08 -9.53
C ASP A 338 6.91 -8.24 -9.01
N LYS A 339 7.66 -8.02 -7.93
CA LYS A 339 8.46 -9.06 -7.27
C LYS A 339 7.65 -10.21 -6.66
N ARG A 340 6.32 -10.10 -6.64
CA ARG A 340 5.38 -11.14 -6.21
C ARG A 340 4.64 -11.76 -7.39
N SER A 341 4.90 -11.34 -8.63
CA SER A 341 4.22 -11.83 -9.84
C SER A 341 4.33 -13.34 -9.99
N ASP A 342 5.48 -13.96 -9.78
CA ASP A 342 5.64 -15.42 -9.89
C ASP A 342 5.08 -16.21 -8.70
N ALA A 343 4.68 -15.50 -7.63
CA ALA A 343 4.16 -16.04 -6.38
C ALA A 343 2.71 -15.57 -6.12
N LYS A 344 2.49 -14.70 -5.12
CA LYS A 344 1.16 -14.34 -4.57
C LYS A 344 0.48 -13.15 -5.28
N GLY A 345 1.14 -12.50 -6.25
CA GLY A 345 0.60 -11.38 -7.02
C GLY A 345 0.17 -10.22 -6.14
N SER A 346 -1.11 -9.81 -6.21
CA SER A 346 -1.63 -8.74 -5.34
C SER A 346 -1.82 -9.14 -3.86
N GLU A 347 -1.60 -10.39 -3.49
CA GLU A 347 -1.48 -10.86 -2.09
C GLU A 347 -2.55 -10.31 -1.13
N PRO A 348 -3.83 -10.68 -1.34
CA PRO A 348 -4.87 -10.38 -0.38
C PRO A 348 -4.70 -11.27 0.86
N GLU A 349 -4.38 -10.69 2.00
CA GLU A 349 -4.01 -11.43 3.23
C GLU A 349 -5.03 -11.18 4.34
N GLY A 350 -5.21 -9.91 4.72
CA GLY A 350 -6.17 -9.50 5.74
C GLY A 350 -7.58 -9.15 5.23
N MET A 351 -8.58 -9.21 6.13
CA MET A 351 -9.90 -8.64 5.87
C MET A 351 -10.70 -8.26 7.12
N GLU A 352 -11.67 -7.36 6.93
CA GLU A 352 -12.64 -6.95 7.95
C GLU A 352 -14.04 -6.84 7.34
N PHE A 353 -15.08 -7.14 8.12
CA PHE A 353 -16.47 -6.95 7.73
C PHE A 353 -17.23 -6.04 8.71
N ALA A 354 -17.95 -5.05 8.19
CA ALA A 354 -18.86 -4.28 9.03
C ALA A 354 -19.99 -3.57 8.27
N VAL A 355 -21.04 -3.21 9.00
CA VAL A 355 -22.19 -2.48 8.46
C VAL A 355 -22.10 -0.99 8.84
N PHE A 356 -21.86 -0.13 7.84
CA PHE A 356 -21.86 1.33 8.00
C PHE A 356 -23.17 1.91 7.47
N GLU A 357 -23.93 2.55 8.36
CA GLU A 357 -25.22 3.20 8.03
C GLU A 357 -26.23 2.31 7.27
N GLY A 358 -26.14 0.99 7.46
CA GLY A 358 -27.01 -0.01 6.83
C GLY A 358 -26.45 -0.67 5.57
N THR A 359 -25.30 -0.20 5.07
CA THR A 359 -24.56 -0.84 3.97
C THR A 359 -23.52 -1.79 4.54
N PRO A 360 -23.55 -3.09 4.18
CA PRO A 360 -22.52 -4.05 4.55
C PRO A 360 -21.28 -3.86 3.66
N TYR A 361 -20.12 -3.72 4.29
CA TYR A 361 -18.84 -3.56 3.62
C TYR A 361 -17.88 -4.68 4.00
N VAL A 362 -17.15 -5.18 3.00
CA VAL A 362 -15.93 -5.97 3.18
C VAL A 362 -14.74 -5.09 2.85
N PHE A 363 -13.74 -5.09 3.71
CA PHE A 363 -12.45 -4.45 3.53
C PHE A 363 -11.42 -5.55 3.30
N LEU A 364 -10.80 -5.58 2.12
CA LEU A 364 -9.80 -6.59 1.74
C LEU A 364 -8.42 -5.92 1.69
N LEU A 365 -7.46 -6.44 2.44
CA LEU A 365 -6.13 -5.86 2.58
C LEU A 365 -5.20 -6.56 1.59
N SER A 366 -4.51 -5.77 0.76
CA SER A 366 -3.42 -6.24 -0.08
C SER A 366 -2.13 -5.94 0.66
N GLU A 367 -1.47 -6.97 1.17
CA GLU A 367 -0.30 -6.83 2.03
C GLU A 367 0.85 -6.19 1.26
N ARG A 368 1.38 -6.89 0.25
CA ARG A 368 2.47 -6.37 -0.58
C ARG A 368 2.06 -5.24 -1.51
N GLY A 369 0.76 -5.08 -1.77
CA GLY A 369 0.25 -3.90 -2.48
C GLY A 369 0.06 -2.68 -1.59
N SER A 370 0.15 -2.78 -0.26
CA SER A 370 -0.02 -1.67 0.69
C SER A 370 -1.32 -0.87 0.51
N LEU A 371 -2.44 -1.56 0.21
CA LEU A 371 -3.75 -0.91 0.01
C LEU A 371 -4.93 -1.73 0.55
N VAL A 372 -6.10 -1.08 0.65
CA VAL A 372 -7.35 -1.74 1.04
C VAL A 372 -8.43 -1.57 -0.02
N GLY A 373 -9.04 -2.67 -0.46
CA GLY A 373 -10.24 -2.68 -1.29
C GLY A 373 -11.52 -2.60 -0.46
N VAL A 374 -12.40 -1.64 -0.76
CA VAL A 374 -13.67 -1.42 -0.05
C VAL A 374 -14.84 -1.90 -0.92
N TYR A 375 -15.47 -3.00 -0.54
CA TYR A 375 -16.56 -3.62 -1.29
C TYR A 375 -17.91 -3.42 -0.60
N ASP A 376 -18.88 -2.86 -1.31
CA ASP A 376 -20.29 -2.95 -0.91
C ASP A 376 -20.81 -4.36 -1.27
N VAL A 377 -21.19 -5.13 -0.24
CA VAL A 377 -21.68 -6.50 -0.37
C VAL A 377 -23.18 -6.60 -0.12
N SER A 378 -23.95 -5.53 -0.36
CA SER A 378 -25.42 -5.55 -0.30
C SER A 378 -26.04 -6.62 -1.20
N ASN A 379 -25.34 -6.98 -2.27
CA ASN A 379 -25.62 -8.14 -3.10
C ASN A 379 -24.42 -9.10 -3.05
N LEU A 380 -24.52 -10.17 -2.26
CA LEU A 380 -23.43 -11.14 -2.07
C LEU A 380 -22.98 -11.84 -3.36
N ALA A 381 -23.84 -11.92 -4.37
CA ALA A 381 -23.49 -12.53 -5.66
C ALA A 381 -22.82 -11.54 -6.63
N GLU A 382 -22.81 -10.25 -6.29
CA GLU A 382 -22.23 -9.20 -7.12
C GLU A 382 -21.66 -8.05 -6.25
N PRO A 383 -20.66 -8.33 -5.38
CA PRO A 383 -19.95 -7.30 -4.63
C PRO A 383 -19.47 -6.17 -5.55
N GLN A 384 -19.56 -4.93 -5.07
CA GLN A 384 -19.13 -3.76 -5.82
C GLN A 384 -17.89 -3.16 -5.17
N LEU A 385 -16.74 -3.13 -5.86
CA LEU A 385 -15.60 -2.35 -5.42
C LEU A 385 -15.97 -0.86 -5.50
N THR A 386 -16.08 -0.20 -4.34
CA THR A 386 -16.52 1.20 -4.24
C THR A 386 -15.36 2.17 -4.04
N GLN A 387 -14.24 1.70 -3.50
CA GLN A 387 -13.08 2.53 -3.19
C GLN A 387 -11.81 1.68 -3.00
N LEU A 388 -10.65 2.28 -3.26
CA LEU A 388 -9.34 1.82 -2.79
C LEU A 388 -8.81 2.83 -1.76
N LEU A 389 -8.25 2.34 -0.66
CA LEU A 389 -7.65 3.17 0.39
C LEU A 389 -6.13 2.97 0.40
N PRO A 390 -5.34 4.05 0.55
CA PRO A 390 -3.90 3.93 0.72
C PRO A 390 -3.59 3.51 2.16
N SER A 391 -2.73 2.51 2.37
CA SER A 391 -2.38 2.01 3.69
C SER A 391 -0.92 2.30 4.07
N GLY A 392 -0.47 1.75 5.20
CA GLY A 392 0.96 1.60 5.48
C GLY A 392 1.54 0.38 4.77
N LEU A 393 2.79 0.06 5.07
CA LEU A 393 3.50 -1.08 4.49
C LEU A 393 2.97 -2.38 5.10
N SER A 394 2.66 -3.36 4.26
CA SER A 394 2.13 -4.67 4.68
C SER A 394 0.92 -4.57 5.64
N PRO A 395 -0.24 -4.06 5.19
CA PRO A 395 -1.47 -4.12 5.98
C PRO A 395 -1.92 -5.56 6.17
N GLU A 396 -2.00 -5.99 7.43
CA GLU A 396 -2.34 -7.36 7.81
C GLU A 396 -3.66 -7.40 8.59
N GLY A 397 -3.78 -6.64 9.68
CA GLY A 397 -5.00 -6.52 10.47
C GLY A 397 -5.86 -5.31 10.14
N ALA A 398 -7.19 -5.44 10.23
CA ALA A 398 -8.12 -4.33 10.19
C ALA A 398 -9.21 -4.44 11.26
N VAL A 399 -9.72 -3.29 11.71
CA VAL A 399 -10.88 -3.21 12.62
C VAL A 399 -11.83 -2.09 12.22
N ALA A 400 -13.12 -2.41 12.12
CA ALA A 400 -14.16 -1.42 11.89
C ALA A 400 -14.80 -0.95 13.20
N ILE A 401 -15.10 0.35 13.28
CA ILE A 401 -15.84 0.95 14.40
C ILE A 401 -17.06 1.72 13.84
N PRO A 402 -18.12 1.03 13.39
CA PRO A 402 -19.25 1.67 12.71
C PRO A 402 -19.98 2.71 13.55
N SER A 403 -20.02 2.52 14.88
CA SER A 403 -20.61 3.48 15.83
C SER A 403 -19.94 4.86 15.80
N ARG A 404 -18.69 4.92 15.34
CA ARG A 404 -17.89 6.14 15.17
C ARG A 404 -17.63 6.47 13.69
N GLY A 405 -18.07 5.60 12.78
CA GLY A 405 -17.79 5.73 11.35
C GLY A 405 -16.29 5.64 11.05
N LEU A 406 -15.56 4.76 11.73
CA LEU A 406 -14.11 4.60 11.54
C LEU A 406 -13.75 3.20 11.04
N LEU A 407 -12.61 3.12 10.35
CA LEU A 407 -11.85 1.91 10.05
C LEU A 407 -10.41 2.18 10.49
N ALA A 408 -9.71 1.18 11.02
CA ALA A 408 -8.27 1.25 11.24
C ALA A 408 -7.57 0.02 10.67
N THR A 409 -6.34 0.19 10.17
CA THR A 409 -5.47 -0.90 9.73
C THR A 409 -4.18 -0.90 10.53
N ALA A 410 -3.72 -2.08 10.91
CA ALA A 410 -2.37 -2.35 11.38
C ALA A 410 -1.51 -2.74 10.17
N ASN A 411 -0.29 -2.21 10.11
CA ASN A 411 0.59 -2.31 8.95
C ASN A 411 1.99 -2.64 9.47
N GLU A 412 2.37 -3.90 9.33
CA GLU A 412 3.46 -4.52 10.07
C GLU A 412 4.85 -4.12 9.54
N GLY A 413 4.95 -3.72 8.27
CA GLY A 413 6.23 -3.41 7.63
C GLY A 413 7.00 -2.28 8.33
N ASP A 414 8.18 -2.60 8.87
CA ASP A 414 9.10 -1.65 9.50
C ASP A 414 10.51 -1.69 8.88
N LEU A 415 10.78 -0.70 8.04
CA LEU A 415 12.04 -0.54 7.33
C LEU A 415 12.98 0.46 8.03
N GLY A 416 12.73 0.77 9.30
CA GLY A 416 13.49 1.77 10.05
C GLY A 416 14.99 1.49 10.14
N LYS A 417 15.39 0.20 10.17
CA LYS A 417 16.81 -0.21 10.16
C LYS A 417 17.52 0.13 8.85
N ASP A 418 16.77 0.14 7.75
CA ASP A 418 17.24 0.42 6.39
C ASP A 418 17.00 1.89 5.98
N GLY A 419 16.42 2.70 6.88
CA GLY A 419 16.15 4.12 6.67
C GLY A 419 14.83 4.41 5.96
N GLY A 420 13.97 3.39 5.80
CA GLY A 420 12.65 3.50 5.19
C GLY A 420 11.52 3.84 6.18
N PRO A 421 10.26 3.74 5.72
CA PRO A 421 9.08 3.91 6.56
C PRO A 421 9.10 3.00 7.80
N ARG A 422 8.61 3.52 8.93
CA ARG A 422 8.34 2.70 10.13
C ARG A 422 6.98 2.01 9.98
N ALA A 423 6.71 1.01 10.83
CA ALA A 423 5.38 0.47 10.97
C ALA A 423 4.35 1.50 11.47
N HIS A 424 3.12 1.39 10.99
CA HIS A 424 2.05 2.36 11.27
C HIS A 424 0.70 1.70 11.57
N VAL A 425 -0.15 2.43 12.29
CA VAL A 425 -1.60 2.24 12.30
C VAL A 425 -2.24 3.38 11.50
N MET A 426 -3.06 3.06 10.50
CA MET A 426 -3.81 4.05 9.71
C MET A 426 -5.25 4.14 10.20
N ILE A 427 -5.82 5.35 10.24
CA ILE A 427 -7.21 5.58 10.68
C ILE A 427 -7.97 6.30 9.56
N TYR A 428 -9.12 5.74 9.18
CA TYR A 428 -10.01 6.26 8.15
C TYR A 428 -11.37 6.63 8.75
N GLN A 429 -12.00 7.65 8.18
CA GLN A 429 -13.35 8.07 8.57
C GLN A 429 -14.32 7.97 7.39
N TYR A 430 -15.46 7.33 7.62
CA TYR A 430 -16.61 7.28 6.71
C TYR A 430 -17.39 8.60 6.78
N GLN A 431 -17.20 9.43 5.77
CA GLN A 431 -17.66 10.82 5.80
C GLN A 431 -18.27 11.27 4.48
N ALA A 432 -19.14 12.28 4.55
CA ALA A 432 -19.72 12.93 3.37
C ALA A 432 -18.71 13.92 2.75
N ALA A 433 -17.65 13.36 2.18
CA ALA A 433 -16.60 14.06 1.44
C ALA A 433 -16.16 13.19 0.25
N PRO A 434 -15.67 13.78 -0.85
CA PRO A 434 -15.09 13.00 -1.95
C PRO A 434 -13.98 12.06 -1.47
N ALA A 435 -13.78 10.96 -2.18
CA ALA A 435 -12.59 10.14 -2.01
C ALA A 435 -11.34 10.96 -2.35
N VAL A 436 -10.30 10.85 -1.52
CA VAL A 436 -9.02 11.55 -1.71
C VAL A 436 -7.99 10.67 -2.44
N TYR A 437 -8.20 9.35 -2.48
CA TYR A 437 -7.31 8.37 -3.09
C TYR A 437 -8.08 7.43 -4.03
N PRO A 438 -7.47 6.95 -5.13
CA PRO A 438 -6.13 7.29 -5.64
C PRO A 438 -6.05 8.74 -6.15
N THR A 439 -4.83 9.24 -6.36
CA THR A 439 -4.60 10.57 -6.98
C THR A 439 -4.28 10.47 -8.48
N LEU A 440 -3.77 9.31 -8.92
CA LEU A 440 -3.50 8.92 -10.30
C LEU A 440 -4.01 7.49 -10.53
N THR A 441 -4.53 7.17 -11.70
CA THR A 441 -4.99 5.82 -12.04
C THR A 441 -4.94 5.56 -13.53
N SER A 442 -4.79 4.31 -13.97
CA SER A 442 -5.02 3.91 -15.37
C SER A 442 -6.45 3.37 -15.61
N ALA A 443 -7.30 3.34 -14.58
CA ALA A 443 -8.66 2.84 -14.69
C ALA A 443 -9.46 3.59 -15.78
N GLY A 444 -10.04 2.81 -16.70
CA GLY A 444 -10.79 3.31 -17.84
C GLY A 444 -9.96 3.58 -19.10
N ALA A 445 -8.67 3.23 -19.12
CA ALA A 445 -7.91 3.09 -20.35
C ALA A 445 -8.48 1.95 -21.24
N ASP A 446 -8.17 1.98 -22.53
CA ASP A 446 -8.67 0.99 -23.51
C ASP A 446 -8.09 -0.42 -23.26
N GLU A 447 -6.91 -0.50 -22.64
CA GLU A 447 -6.24 -1.72 -22.21
C GLU A 447 -5.80 -1.61 -20.74
N LEU A 448 -5.50 -2.75 -20.12
CA LEU A 448 -4.95 -2.75 -18.76
C LEU A 448 -3.52 -2.21 -18.81
N ILE A 449 -3.28 -1.10 -18.14
CA ILE A 449 -1.96 -0.49 -18.02
C ILE A 449 -1.53 -0.62 -16.55
N GLY A 450 -0.59 -1.52 -16.28
CA GLY A 450 0.18 -1.48 -15.03
C GLY A 450 1.22 -0.37 -15.09
N TRP A 451 1.46 0.30 -13.97
CA TRP A 451 2.35 1.44 -13.86
C TRP A 451 2.84 1.59 -12.41
N GLY A 452 3.87 2.40 -12.21
CA GLY A 452 4.50 2.67 -10.92
C GLY A 452 5.86 3.31 -11.17
N ALA A 453 6.63 3.49 -10.10
CA ALA A 453 8.02 3.94 -10.13
C ALA A 453 8.26 5.19 -11.01
N LEU A 454 7.37 6.19 -10.87
CA LEU A 454 7.36 7.36 -11.75
C LEU A 454 8.43 8.38 -11.31
N SER A 455 9.33 8.73 -12.21
CA SER A 455 10.52 9.54 -11.90
C SER A 455 10.56 10.90 -12.59
N GLY A 456 10.32 11.00 -13.90
CA GLY A 456 10.35 12.27 -14.65
C GLY A 456 8.99 12.70 -15.18
N LEU A 457 8.73 14.01 -15.33
CA LEU A 457 7.45 14.53 -15.84
C LEU A 457 7.59 15.73 -16.81
N VAL A 458 6.81 15.76 -17.89
CA VAL A 458 6.70 16.95 -18.78
C VAL A 458 5.26 17.25 -19.20
N ALA A 459 4.92 18.53 -19.36
CA ALA A 459 3.64 18.97 -19.90
C ALA A 459 3.74 19.28 -21.39
N ALA A 460 2.78 18.78 -22.19
CA ALA A 460 2.60 19.15 -23.58
C ALA A 460 1.18 18.85 -24.07
N ASP A 461 0.64 19.71 -24.94
CA ASP A 461 -0.66 19.53 -25.60
C ASP A 461 -1.83 19.22 -24.63
N ASP A 462 -1.92 19.96 -23.52
CA ASP A 462 -2.88 19.76 -22.41
C ASP A 462 -2.74 18.43 -21.64
N MET A 463 -1.76 17.61 -22.01
CA MET A 463 -1.43 16.33 -21.38
C MET A 463 -0.13 16.44 -20.56
N LEU A 464 0.11 15.42 -19.75
CA LEU A 464 1.37 15.21 -19.04
C LEU A 464 1.97 13.89 -19.51
N TYR A 465 3.30 13.80 -19.51
CA TYR A 465 4.04 12.60 -19.88
C TYR A 465 5.00 12.25 -18.76
N ALA A 466 4.92 11.02 -18.26
CA ALA A 466 5.79 10.50 -17.21
C ALA A 466 6.65 9.35 -17.71
N VAL A 467 7.82 9.15 -17.12
CA VAL A 467 8.65 7.95 -17.32
C VAL A 467 8.67 7.09 -16.07
N SER A 468 8.82 5.78 -16.23
CA SER A 468 9.21 4.88 -15.13
C SER A 468 10.73 4.77 -15.04
N ASP A 469 11.25 4.63 -13.83
CA ASP A 469 12.66 4.35 -13.55
C ASP A 469 13.08 2.89 -13.91
N SER A 470 14.28 2.49 -13.48
CA SER A 470 14.81 1.14 -13.70
C SER A 470 14.16 0.03 -12.88
N PHE A 471 13.19 0.29 -11.99
CA PHE A 471 12.43 -0.76 -11.33
C PHE A 471 11.80 -1.69 -12.36
N TYR A 472 11.15 -1.12 -13.38
CA TYR A 472 10.64 -1.87 -14.53
C TYR A 472 11.69 -2.02 -15.64
N SER A 473 12.85 -2.57 -15.28
CA SER A 473 14.03 -2.68 -16.14
C SER A 473 13.78 -3.44 -17.46
N ALA A 474 12.77 -4.31 -17.52
CA ALA A 474 12.42 -5.05 -18.72
C ALA A 474 11.33 -4.38 -19.58
N GLN A 475 10.67 -3.34 -19.06
CA GLN A 475 9.59 -2.63 -19.73
C GLN A 475 9.63 -1.11 -19.48
N PRO A 476 10.69 -0.41 -19.92
CA PRO A 476 10.77 1.04 -19.79
C PRO A 476 9.66 1.69 -20.60
N ARG A 477 8.85 2.54 -19.97
CA ARG A 477 7.67 3.14 -20.61
C ARG A 477 7.56 4.65 -20.38
N ILE A 478 6.93 5.31 -21.35
CA ILE A 478 6.44 6.68 -21.25
C ILE A 478 4.91 6.63 -21.11
N PHE A 479 4.37 7.13 -20.01
CA PHE A 479 2.93 7.18 -19.75
C PHE A 479 2.34 8.52 -20.19
N THR A 480 1.18 8.48 -20.83
CA THR A 480 0.40 9.68 -21.18
C THR A 480 -0.71 9.87 -20.14
N ILE A 481 -0.69 11.01 -19.45
CA ILE A 481 -1.58 11.35 -18.34
C ILE A 481 -2.51 12.50 -18.73
N ASP A 482 -3.82 12.28 -18.57
CA ASP A 482 -4.87 13.30 -18.64
C ASP A 482 -5.09 13.91 -17.23
N PRO A 483 -4.67 15.16 -16.99
CA PRO A 483 -4.86 15.83 -15.70
C PRO A 483 -6.25 16.47 -15.53
N SER A 484 -7.17 16.33 -16.49
CA SER A 484 -8.47 17.03 -16.47
C SER A 484 -9.49 16.46 -15.49
N ALA A 485 -9.19 15.31 -14.88
CA ALA A 485 -10.01 14.64 -13.87
C ALA A 485 -9.25 14.48 -12.54
N SER A 486 -9.99 14.15 -11.49
CA SER A 486 -9.45 13.75 -10.19
C SER A 486 -10.10 12.41 -9.82
N PRO A 487 -9.33 11.31 -9.67
CA PRO A 487 -7.89 11.20 -9.98
C PRO A 487 -7.55 11.55 -11.45
N ALA A 488 -6.31 12.00 -11.67
CA ALA A 488 -5.76 12.11 -13.02
C ALA A 488 -5.67 10.70 -13.65
N ARG A 489 -5.65 10.62 -14.98
CA ARG A 489 -5.76 9.33 -15.68
C ARG A 489 -4.58 9.05 -16.60
N ILE A 490 -3.91 7.94 -16.40
CA ILE A 490 -3.03 7.35 -17.42
C ILE A 490 -3.93 6.77 -18.51
N THR A 491 -3.79 7.28 -19.73
CA THR A 491 -4.64 6.94 -20.88
C THR A 491 -3.93 6.09 -21.92
N ALA A 492 -2.60 6.11 -21.91
CA ALA A 492 -1.77 5.31 -22.79
C ALA A 492 -0.39 5.07 -22.16
N ALA A 493 0.27 4.00 -22.57
CA ALA A 493 1.66 3.72 -22.27
C ALA A 493 2.41 3.45 -23.58
N LEU A 494 3.61 4.00 -23.70
CA LEU A 494 4.47 3.86 -24.87
C LEU A 494 5.75 3.13 -24.45
N ASP A 495 5.96 1.92 -24.96
CA ASP A 495 7.19 1.16 -24.74
C ASP A 495 8.38 1.89 -25.37
N VAL A 496 9.43 2.10 -24.57
CA VAL A 496 10.71 2.60 -25.06
C VAL A 496 11.52 1.42 -25.60
N THR A 497 11.84 1.49 -26.88
CA THR A 497 12.40 0.34 -27.62
C THR A 497 13.75 0.66 -28.26
N ARG A 498 14.52 -0.39 -28.52
CA ARG A 498 15.78 -0.35 -29.24
C ARG A 498 15.84 -1.47 -30.27
N ASN A 499 15.72 -1.11 -31.54
CA ASN A 499 15.51 -2.01 -32.67
C ASN A 499 14.19 -2.79 -32.57
N GLY A 500 13.14 -2.16 -32.06
CA GLY A 500 11.80 -2.75 -31.92
C GLY A 500 11.62 -3.74 -30.76
N GLU A 501 12.64 -3.92 -29.92
CA GLU A 501 12.57 -4.70 -28.68
C GLU A 501 12.62 -3.75 -27.48
N PRO A 502 12.06 -4.10 -26.30
CA PRO A 502 12.18 -3.29 -25.10
C PRO A 502 13.62 -2.88 -24.82
N ALA A 503 13.86 -1.61 -24.51
CA ALA A 503 15.19 -1.08 -24.25
C ALA A 503 15.66 -1.45 -22.84
N LEU A 504 15.98 -2.73 -22.62
CA LEU A 504 16.29 -3.27 -21.29
C LEU A 504 17.32 -2.45 -20.49
N GLY A 505 17.06 -2.28 -19.20
CA GLY A 505 17.94 -1.66 -18.22
C GLY A 505 18.09 -0.15 -18.38
N LEU A 506 17.13 0.53 -19.00
CA LEU A 506 17.05 1.98 -18.89
C LEU A 506 16.61 2.38 -17.49
N ASP A 507 17.22 3.44 -16.99
CA ASP A 507 16.92 4.06 -15.70
C ASP A 507 16.46 5.48 -16.01
N MET A 508 15.21 5.65 -16.45
CA MET A 508 14.78 6.93 -17.01
C MET A 508 14.36 7.84 -15.86
N GLU A 509 15.05 8.97 -15.64
CA GLU A 509 14.81 9.87 -14.51
C GLU A 509 14.33 11.26 -14.94
N GLY A 510 14.24 11.50 -16.24
CA GLY A 510 13.85 12.81 -16.75
C GLY A 510 13.29 12.73 -18.14
N ILE A 511 12.31 13.57 -18.45
CA ILE A 511 11.69 13.62 -19.77
C ILE A 511 11.39 15.07 -20.16
N THR A 512 11.61 15.40 -21.43
CA THR A 512 11.11 16.64 -22.04
C THR A 512 10.72 16.39 -23.49
N THR A 513 9.88 17.26 -24.07
CA THR A 513 9.48 17.10 -25.48
C THR A 513 10.58 17.56 -26.42
N ASP A 514 10.71 16.88 -27.56
CA ASP A 514 11.59 17.34 -28.66
C ASP A 514 10.94 18.43 -29.52
N GLY A 515 9.66 18.73 -29.29
CA GLY A 515 8.84 19.71 -30.03
C GLY A 515 8.41 19.26 -31.43
N GLU A 516 8.72 18.01 -31.81
CA GLU A 516 8.35 17.38 -33.07
C GLU A 516 7.50 16.10 -32.87
N GLY A 517 7.09 15.83 -31.63
CA GLY A 517 6.21 14.73 -31.23
C GLY A 517 6.93 13.57 -30.56
N GLY A 518 8.26 13.63 -30.42
CA GLY A 518 9.08 12.72 -29.62
C GLY A 518 9.56 13.35 -28.32
N PHE A 519 10.56 12.70 -27.70
CA PHE A 519 11.02 13.03 -26.37
C PHE A 519 12.55 12.99 -26.26
N TRP A 520 13.08 13.82 -25.39
CA TRP A 520 14.40 13.66 -24.81
C TRP A 520 14.26 13.06 -23.42
N VAL A 521 14.96 11.97 -23.16
CA VAL A 521 14.92 11.24 -21.89
C VAL A 521 16.31 11.21 -21.27
N ALA A 522 16.44 11.72 -20.05
CA ALA A 522 17.65 11.56 -19.25
C ALA A 522 17.59 10.20 -18.56
N SER A 523 18.64 9.40 -18.73
CA SER A 523 18.75 8.12 -18.03
C SER A 523 19.95 8.10 -17.09
N GLU A 524 19.69 7.70 -15.85
CA GLU A 524 20.71 7.46 -14.85
C GLU A 524 21.63 6.32 -15.29
N GLY A 525 22.91 6.49 -15.02
CA GLY A 525 23.83 5.35 -15.05
C GLY A 525 23.74 4.57 -13.74
N ASN A 526 24.47 3.47 -13.64
CA ASN A 526 24.63 2.78 -12.36
C ASN A 526 26.05 2.28 -12.14
N ASP A 527 26.32 1.81 -10.92
CA ASP A 527 27.62 1.25 -10.53
C ASP A 527 27.91 -0.12 -11.17
N LYS A 528 26.92 -0.74 -11.82
CA LYS A 528 27.00 -2.00 -12.57
C LYS A 528 27.38 -1.81 -14.04
N GLY A 529 27.64 -0.57 -14.47
CA GLY A 529 28.21 -0.26 -15.79
C GLY A 529 27.23 0.29 -16.82
N LEU A 530 25.98 0.61 -16.43
CA LEU A 530 25.12 1.48 -17.23
C LEU A 530 25.66 2.91 -17.14
N ALA A 531 25.80 3.57 -18.29
CA ALA A 531 26.34 4.91 -18.35
C ALA A 531 25.20 5.93 -18.38
N ASN A 532 25.37 7.02 -17.63
CA ASN A 532 24.54 8.21 -17.75
C ASN A 532 24.42 8.63 -19.22
N THR A 533 23.20 8.63 -19.76
CA THR A 533 22.95 8.81 -21.19
C THR A 533 21.70 9.64 -21.41
N LEU A 534 21.77 10.58 -22.35
CA LEU A 534 20.61 11.31 -22.85
C LEU A 534 20.11 10.63 -24.13
N TYR A 535 18.86 10.19 -24.14
CA TYR A 535 18.25 9.51 -25.27
C TYR A 535 17.28 10.43 -26.02
N HIS A 536 17.35 10.43 -27.35
CA HIS A 536 16.29 10.96 -28.22
C HIS A 536 15.37 9.80 -28.61
N VAL A 537 14.12 9.87 -28.18
CA VAL A 537 13.09 8.85 -28.38
C VAL A 537 12.06 9.39 -29.36
N GLY A 538 11.73 8.61 -30.38
CA GLY A 538 10.71 8.96 -31.37
C GLY A 538 9.29 8.94 -30.80
N SER A 539 8.34 9.47 -31.56
CA SER A 539 6.91 9.42 -31.21
C SER A 539 6.34 8.00 -31.14
N ASP A 540 7.05 7.02 -31.69
CA ASP A 540 6.73 5.59 -31.67
C ASP A 540 7.49 4.81 -30.58
N GLY A 541 8.24 5.50 -29.72
CA GLY A 541 8.98 4.89 -28.61
C GLY A 541 10.35 4.34 -28.97
N GLU A 542 10.73 4.32 -30.26
CA GLU A 542 12.05 3.84 -30.68
C GLU A 542 13.14 4.87 -30.35
N ILE A 543 14.24 4.40 -29.75
CA ILE A 543 15.42 5.23 -29.50
C ILE A 543 16.10 5.57 -30.83
N ILE A 544 16.05 6.84 -31.20
CA ILE A 544 16.70 7.40 -32.39
C ILE A 544 18.20 7.55 -32.14
N GLN A 545 18.57 8.06 -30.96
CA GLN A 545 19.96 8.38 -30.61
C GLN A 545 20.19 8.29 -29.11
N GLY A 546 21.36 7.79 -28.70
CA GLY A 546 21.89 7.94 -27.35
C GLY A 546 23.12 8.86 -27.34
N ILE A 547 23.16 9.81 -26.42
CA ILE A 547 24.23 10.79 -26.25
C ILE A 547 24.87 10.53 -24.88
N ALA A 548 26.04 9.90 -24.90
CA ALA A 548 26.82 9.68 -23.69
C ALA A 548 27.43 10.98 -23.18
N LEU A 549 27.64 11.07 -21.86
CA LEU A 549 28.40 12.15 -21.26
C LEU A 549 29.84 12.19 -21.82
N PRO A 550 30.44 13.39 -21.99
CA PRO A 550 31.85 13.51 -22.36
C PRO A 550 32.74 12.75 -21.38
N GLU A 551 33.80 12.10 -21.87
CA GLU A 551 34.70 11.28 -21.04
C GLU A 551 35.24 12.04 -19.81
N ALA A 552 35.56 13.33 -19.97
CA ALA A 552 36.04 14.18 -18.88
C ALA A 552 35.03 14.33 -17.73
N LEU A 553 33.73 14.24 -18.03
CA LEU A 553 32.64 14.33 -17.07
C LEU A 553 32.27 12.94 -16.54
N ALA A 554 32.16 11.94 -17.43
CA ALA A 554 31.83 10.56 -17.07
C ALA A 554 32.81 9.95 -16.06
N GLN A 555 34.10 10.33 -16.11
CA GLN A 555 35.10 9.88 -15.14
C GLN A 555 34.92 10.47 -13.73
N GLN A 556 34.20 11.58 -13.60
CA GLN A 556 33.91 12.22 -12.31
C GLN A 556 32.61 11.69 -11.69
N ALA A 557 31.73 11.12 -12.52
CA ALA A 557 30.45 10.60 -12.10
C ALA A 557 30.58 9.58 -10.96
N LEU A 558 29.63 9.64 -10.04
CA LEU A 558 29.45 8.69 -8.96
C LEU A 558 28.21 7.85 -9.27
N LYS A 559 27.74 7.06 -8.29
CA LYS A 559 26.59 6.17 -8.49
C LYS A 559 25.26 6.90 -8.69
N TRP A 560 25.18 8.17 -8.30
CA TRP A 560 24.04 9.06 -8.49
C TRP A 560 24.22 9.89 -9.76
N GLY A 561 23.20 10.00 -10.58
CA GLY A 561 23.32 10.39 -11.98
C GLY A 561 22.47 11.60 -12.38
N LEU A 562 21.84 11.47 -13.55
CA LEU A 562 20.98 12.47 -14.18
C LEU A 562 19.55 12.31 -13.67
N GLU A 563 18.90 13.37 -13.23
CA GLU A 563 17.59 13.34 -12.52
C GLU A 563 16.67 14.42 -13.09
N GLY A 564 16.28 14.30 -14.35
CA GLY A 564 15.50 15.35 -15.01
C GLY A 564 16.21 15.99 -16.19
N VAL A 565 15.39 16.42 -17.14
CA VAL A 565 15.82 17.17 -18.32
C VAL A 565 14.73 18.13 -18.74
N THR A 566 15.11 19.35 -19.13
CA THR A 566 14.22 20.30 -19.78
C THR A 566 14.85 20.88 -21.02
N ARG A 567 14.01 21.25 -21.98
CA ARG A 567 14.44 21.92 -23.19
C ARG A 567 14.24 23.43 -23.09
N ILE A 568 15.25 24.19 -23.51
CA ILE A 568 15.21 25.65 -23.70
C ILE A 568 15.74 25.95 -25.09
N ASP A 569 14.86 26.31 -26.02
CA ASP A 569 15.17 26.47 -27.44
C ASP A 569 15.90 25.24 -28.02
N ASN A 570 17.20 25.37 -28.32
CA ASN A 570 18.05 24.30 -28.84
C ASN A 570 18.99 23.68 -27.81
N GLN A 571 18.70 23.90 -26.53
CA GLN A 571 19.52 23.45 -25.42
C GLN A 571 18.72 22.49 -24.55
N LEU A 572 19.38 21.43 -24.10
CA LEU A 572 18.87 20.53 -23.08
C LEU A 572 19.63 20.83 -21.80
N TRP A 573 18.87 21.04 -20.73
CA TRP A 573 19.38 21.29 -19.39
C TRP A 573 19.04 20.09 -18.52
N LEU A 574 20.05 19.55 -17.83
CA LEU A 574 19.93 18.36 -17.00
C LEU A 574 20.37 18.66 -15.58
N ALA A 575 19.68 18.09 -14.59
CA ALA A 575 20.12 18.09 -13.22
C ALA A 575 21.00 16.88 -12.96
N VAL A 576 22.11 17.07 -12.23
CA VAL A 576 22.85 15.98 -11.61
C VAL A 576 22.40 15.91 -10.16
N GLN A 577 21.97 14.74 -9.68
CA GLN A 577 21.35 14.57 -8.36
C GLN A 577 22.15 15.23 -7.25
N ARG A 578 23.45 14.94 -7.25
CA ARG A 578 24.35 15.19 -6.13
C ARG A 578 25.77 15.49 -6.62
N PRO A 579 26.61 16.11 -5.77
CA PRO A 579 27.99 16.43 -6.14
C PRO A 579 28.76 15.19 -6.63
N TRP A 580 29.47 15.34 -7.74
CA TRP A 580 30.43 14.38 -8.27
C TRP A 580 31.85 14.70 -7.77
N GLN A 581 32.85 13.89 -8.17
CA GLN A 581 34.22 13.97 -7.66
C GLN A 581 34.88 15.35 -7.85
N ASP A 582 34.50 16.07 -8.91
CA ASP A 582 35.06 17.37 -9.28
C ASP A 582 34.27 18.57 -8.72
N ASP A 583 33.16 18.33 -8.02
CA ASP A 583 32.32 19.40 -7.48
C ASP A 583 32.73 19.81 -6.07
N PRO A 584 32.59 21.10 -5.72
CA PRO A 584 32.65 21.55 -4.34
C PRO A 584 31.59 20.86 -3.48
N GLU A 585 31.92 20.64 -2.21
CA GLU A 585 30.96 20.17 -1.21
C GLU A 585 29.74 21.11 -1.15
N GLY A 586 28.54 20.52 -1.12
CA GLY A 586 27.28 21.28 -1.10
C GLY A 586 26.87 21.87 -2.46
N MET A 587 27.50 21.47 -3.57
CA MET A 587 27.12 21.93 -4.90
C MET A 587 26.86 20.76 -5.86
N ALA A 588 25.66 20.72 -6.43
CA ALA A 588 25.36 19.91 -7.61
C ALA A 588 25.68 20.71 -8.88
N LYS A 589 25.67 20.07 -10.04
CA LYS A 589 25.82 20.76 -11.33
C LYS A 589 24.55 20.66 -12.16
N LEU A 590 24.25 21.73 -12.89
CA LEU A 590 23.27 21.72 -13.96
C LEU A 590 24.03 21.69 -15.28
N LEU A 591 23.83 20.62 -16.04
CA LEU A 591 24.50 20.42 -17.32
C LEU A 591 23.67 21.06 -18.43
N ARG A 592 24.37 21.62 -19.42
CA ARG A 592 23.78 22.16 -20.65
C ARG A 592 24.38 21.44 -21.84
N PHE A 593 23.53 20.85 -22.68
CA PHE A 593 23.89 20.26 -23.96
C PHE A 593 23.25 21.07 -25.10
N ASP A 594 24.05 21.50 -26.08
CA ASP A 594 23.57 22.13 -27.30
C ASP A 594 23.29 21.08 -28.38
N ILE A 595 22.05 21.00 -28.85
CA ILE A 595 21.64 19.96 -29.81
C ILE A 595 22.33 20.14 -31.17
N ASP A 596 22.59 21.37 -31.61
CA ASP A 596 23.16 21.66 -32.92
C ASP A 596 24.68 21.45 -32.95
N SER A 597 25.37 21.97 -31.93
CA SER A 597 26.84 21.92 -31.88
C SER A 597 27.37 20.66 -31.21
N GLY A 598 26.57 19.99 -30.37
CA GLY A 598 26.99 18.89 -29.52
C GLY A 598 27.88 19.33 -28.35
N GLU A 599 27.95 20.63 -28.06
CA GLU A 599 28.78 21.18 -27.00
C GLU A 599 28.12 21.06 -25.62
N TRP A 600 28.92 20.66 -24.64
CA TRP A 600 28.54 20.59 -23.24
C TRP A 600 29.10 21.77 -22.45
N GLY A 601 28.30 22.28 -21.52
CA GLY A 601 28.72 23.22 -20.48
C GLY A 601 27.98 22.95 -19.17
N ALA A 602 28.33 23.67 -18.12
CA ALA A 602 27.66 23.51 -16.83
C ALA A 602 27.71 24.79 -15.98
N VAL A 603 26.82 24.82 -14.99
CA VAL A 603 26.84 25.75 -13.85
C VAL A 603 26.73 24.95 -12.56
N HIS A 604 27.18 25.52 -11.44
CA HIS A 604 26.98 24.94 -10.10
C HIS A 604 25.68 25.46 -9.48
N TYR A 605 24.94 24.55 -8.87
CA TYR A 605 23.74 24.79 -8.09
C TYR A 605 24.02 24.53 -6.61
N PRO A 606 23.79 25.51 -5.72
CA PRO A 606 24.00 25.32 -4.28
C PRO A 606 22.86 24.50 -3.65
N LEU A 607 23.21 23.37 -3.03
CA LEU A 607 22.29 22.56 -2.23
C LEU A 607 22.15 23.15 -0.81
N ASP A 608 20.97 22.98 -0.19
CA ASP A 608 20.81 23.26 1.23
C ASP A 608 21.60 22.24 2.08
N ASN A 609 21.75 22.52 3.37
CA ASN A 609 22.43 21.60 4.30
C ASN A 609 21.40 20.84 5.12
N VAL A 610 21.63 19.54 5.30
CA VAL A 610 20.82 18.66 6.15
C VAL A 610 21.68 18.06 7.26
N GLU A 611 21.08 17.86 8.44
CA GLU A 611 21.79 17.28 9.59
C GLU A 611 21.92 15.76 9.50
N GLN A 612 20.94 15.11 8.86
CA GLN A 612 20.86 13.67 8.67
C GLN A 612 20.65 13.35 7.19
N GLY A 613 21.15 12.19 6.76
CA GLY A 613 20.98 11.75 5.39
C GLY A 613 21.77 12.55 4.36
N TRP A 614 21.24 12.61 3.15
CA TRP A 614 21.76 13.39 2.03
C TRP A 614 20.65 14.26 1.43
N ILE A 615 21.07 15.25 0.65
CA ILE A 615 20.20 16.16 -0.10
C ILE A 615 20.64 16.18 -1.57
N GLY A 616 19.67 16.26 -2.48
CA GLY A 616 19.90 16.22 -3.91
C GLY A 616 18.78 16.89 -4.71
N LEU A 617 18.98 16.89 -6.03
CA LEU A 617 18.03 17.32 -7.03
C LEU A 617 17.33 16.11 -7.64
N SER A 618 16.02 16.23 -7.85
CA SER A 618 15.20 15.18 -8.46
C SER A 618 14.62 15.57 -9.82
N GLU A 619 14.51 16.89 -10.10
CA GLU A 619 13.92 17.36 -11.36
C GLU A 619 14.42 18.75 -11.76
N ILE A 620 14.25 19.06 -13.04
CA ILE A 620 14.51 20.36 -13.67
C ILE A 620 13.45 20.66 -14.76
N THR A 621 12.71 21.76 -14.62
CA THR A 621 11.68 22.17 -15.58
C THR A 621 11.79 23.65 -15.93
N ALA A 622 11.88 23.99 -17.22
CA ALA A 622 11.88 25.39 -17.67
C ALA A 622 10.45 25.91 -17.85
N HIS A 623 10.15 27.08 -17.28
CA HIS A 623 8.88 27.77 -17.54
C HIS A 623 9.02 29.30 -17.42
N GLY A 624 8.57 30.02 -18.44
CA GLY A 624 8.67 31.48 -18.50
C GLY A 624 10.13 31.96 -18.46
N ALA A 625 10.46 32.79 -17.48
CA ALA A 625 11.81 33.34 -17.28
C ALA A 625 12.67 32.55 -16.27
N TRP A 626 12.19 31.37 -15.85
CA TRP A 626 12.76 30.61 -14.75
C TRP A 626 13.01 29.15 -15.14
N LEU A 627 14.03 28.59 -14.50
CA LEU A 627 14.27 27.17 -14.41
C LEU A 627 13.88 26.73 -12.99
N TYR A 628 12.91 25.84 -12.87
CA TYR A 628 12.42 25.29 -11.62
C TYR A 628 13.07 23.94 -11.35
N LEU A 629 13.32 23.63 -10.08
CA LEU A 629 13.94 22.37 -9.67
C LEU A 629 13.23 21.79 -8.44
N ILE A 630 13.22 20.47 -8.32
CA ILE A 630 12.91 19.80 -7.05
C ILE A 630 14.23 19.56 -6.32
N GLU A 631 14.31 20.01 -5.07
CA GLU A 631 15.39 19.71 -4.14
C GLU A 631 14.81 19.01 -2.92
N ARG A 632 15.36 17.85 -2.57
CA ARG A 632 14.87 17.03 -1.44
C ARG A 632 16.00 16.39 -0.65
N ASP A 633 15.75 16.19 0.64
CA ASP A 633 16.50 15.22 1.43
C ASP A 633 16.02 13.80 1.16
N ASN A 634 16.76 12.80 1.66
CA ASN A 634 16.38 11.39 1.57
C ASN A 634 15.66 10.89 2.84
N GLN A 635 15.09 11.80 3.63
CA GLN A 635 14.46 11.46 4.90
C GLN A 635 12.94 11.33 4.71
N ILE A 636 12.32 10.53 5.58
CA ILE A 636 10.91 10.14 5.49
C ILE A 636 10.17 10.42 6.80
N GLY A 637 8.84 10.50 6.74
CA GLY A 637 7.97 10.69 7.90
C GLY A 637 8.34 11.95 8.69
N ALA A 638 8.44 11.81 10.01
CA ALA A 638 8.78 12.92 10.90
C ALA A 638 10.24 13.43 10.72
N GLU A 639 11.12 12.62 10.12
CA GLU A 639 12.52 12.98 9.89
C GLU A 639 12.72 13.81 8.62
N ALA A 640 11.77 13.81 7.67
CA ALA A 640 11.79 14.68 6.50
C ALA A 640 11.89 16.17 6.89
N LYS A 641 12.88 16.89 6.36
CA LYS A 641 13.13 18.32 6.63
C LYS A 641 13.11 19.20 5.39
N VAL A 642 13.47 18.66 4.23
CA VAL A 642 13.55 19.40 2.97
C VAL A 642 12.86 18.61 1.87
N LYS A 643 11.71 19.09 1.41
CA LYS A 643 11.07 18.70 0.14
C LYS A 643 10.59 20.01 -0.50
N GLN A 644 11.25 20.51 -1.54
CA GLN A 644 10.97 21.87 -2.01
C GLN A 644 11.07 22.06 -3.51
N VAL A 645 10.24 22.97 -4.02
CA VAL A 645 10.42 23.55 -5.35
C VAL A 645 11.26 24.82 -5.22
N THR A 646 12.32 24.89 -6.00
CA THR A 646 13.20 26.06 -6.09
C THR A 646 13.20 26.58 -7.53
N ARG A 647 13.82 27.74 -7.75
CA ARG A 647 14.04 28.27 -9.10
C ARG A 647 15.33 29.07 -9.21
N VAL A 648 15.83 29.14 -10.43
CA VAL A 648 16.96 29.99 -10.86
C VAL A 648 16.56 30.78 -12.11
N ALA A 649 17.03 32.01 -12.23
CA ALA A 649 16.69 32.86 -13.38
C ALA A 649 17.41 32.39 -14.64
N LEU A 650 16.70 32.31 -15.77
CA LEU A 650 17.30 31.86 -17.03
C LEU A 650 18.40 32.80 -17.55
N ASP A 651 18.29 34.10 -17.27
CA ASP A 651 19.34 35.08 -17.63
C ASP A 651 20.59 34.98 -16.75
N GLY A 652 20.50 34.28 -15.62
CA GLY A 652 21.63 33.93 -14.75
C GLY A 652 22.31 32.61 -15.13
N LEU A 653 21.81 31.88 -16.12
CA LEU A 653 22.43 30.66 -16.62
C LEU A 653 23.55 30.98 -17.61
N GLU A 654 24.78 31.10 -17.10
CA GLU A 654 25.99 31.30 -17.90
C GLU A 654 26.86 30.03 -17.89
N PRO A 655 26.57 28.99 -18.71
CA PRO A 655 27.31 27.74 -18.65
C PRO A 655 28.75 27.90 -19.09
N ALA A 656 29.69 27.42 -18.27
CA ALA A 656 31.11 27.38 -18.58
C ALA A 656 31.52 25.99 -19.15
N PRO A 657 32.64 25.91 -19.89
CA PRO A 657 33.17 24.63 -20.35
C PRO A 657 33.49 23.66 -19.20
N LEU A 658 33.22 22.37 -19.42
CA LEU A 658 33.50 21.30 -18.46
C LEU A 658 35.00 21.21 -18.12
N GLY A 659 35.33 20.83 -16.89
CA GLY A 659 36.70 20.72 -16.38
C GLY A 659 37.36 22.05 -16.00
N GLY A 660 36.63 23.17 -16.10
CA GLY A 660 37.02 24.49 -15.62
C GLY A 660 36.24 24.91 -14.36
N GLU A 661 36.45 26.15 -13.91
CA GLU A 661 35.65 26.76 -12.85
C GLU A 661 34.23 27.06 -13.38
N LEU A 662 33.20 26.55 -12.69
CA LEU A 662 31.81 26.73 -13.07
C LEU A 662 31.18 27.91 -12.32
N PRO A 663 30.40 28.78 -12.98
CA PRO A 663 29.62 29.82 -12.31
C PRO A 663 28.58 29.21 -11.39
N VAL A 664 28.34 29.85 -10.24
CA VAL A 664 27.32 29.43 -9.27
C VAL A 664 26.04 30.22 -9.51
N VAL A 665 24.91 29.53 -9.66
CA VAL A 665 23.60 30.17 -9.85
C VAL A 665 23.01 30.64 -8.53
N GLU A 666 22.15 31.66 -8.61
CA GLU A 666 21.38 32.14 -7.44
C GLU A 666 20.04 31.41 -7.34
N LYS A 667 19.95 30.50 -6.36
CA LYS A 667 18.74 29.74 -6.02
C LYS A 667 17.73 30.58 -5.25
N GLN A 668 16.44 30.42 -5.58
CA GLN A 668 15.30 30.97 -4.84
C GLN A 668 14.32 29.87 -4.45
N LEU A 669 13.91 29.82 -3.18
CA LEU A 669 12.82 28.97 -2.73
C LEU A 669 11.49 29.44 -3.32
N VAL A 670 10.72 28.52 -3.89
CA VAL A 670 9.36 28.77 -4.40
C VAL A 670 8.32 28.22 -3.43
N ARG A 671 8.47 26.95 -3.02
CA ARG A 671 7.50 26.28 -2.14
C ARG A 671 8.16 25.16 -1.34
N ASP A 672 7.79 25.08 -0.06
CA ASP A 672 7.99 23.89 0.79
C ASP A 672 6.81 22.93 0.59
N LEU A 673 7.10 21.69 0.21
CA LEU A 673 6.13 20.65 -0.15
C LEU A 673 5.77 19.73 1.02
N ILE A 674 6.47 19.81 2.15
CA ILE A 674 6.14 18.99 3.34
C ILE A 674 4.69 19.21 3.79
N PRO A 675 4.16 20.46 3.86
CA PRO A 675 2.75 20.67 4.19
C PRO A 675 1.77 20.10 3.17
N ASP A 676 2.13 20.03 1.88
CA ASP A 676 1.31 19.42 0.83
C ASP A 676 1.23 17.90 1.03
N LEU A 677 2.37 17.23 1.23
CA LEU A 677 2.43 15.79 1.50
C LEU A 677 1.71 15.42 2.80
N ALA A 678 1.92 16.19 3.87
CA ALA A 678 1.26 15.96 5.15
C ALA A 678 -0.28 16.10 5.07
N SER A 679 -0.81 16.80 4.07
CA SER A 679 -2.27 17.01 3.92
C SER A 679 -3.04 15.73 3.59
N TYR A 680 -2.36 14.67 3.16
CA TYR A 680 -2.94 13.34 2.92
C TYR A 680 -3.07 12.49 4.18
N ASN A 681 -2.68 13.03 5.35
CA ASN A 681 -2.72 12.37 6.66
C ASN A 681 -2.00 11.00 6.72
N GLY A 682 -1.06 10.76 5.79
CA GLY A 682 -0.08 9.69 5.86
C GLY A 682 1.27 10.23 6.37
N PHE A 683 2.30 9.40 6.32
CA PHE A 683 3.66 9.88 6.54
C PHE A 683 4.17 10.62 5.29
N VAL A 684 5.08 11.58 5.49
CA VAL A 684 5.76 12.29 4.40
C VAL A 684 6.66 11.28 3.67
N VAL A 685 6.41 11.03 2.39
CA VAL A 685 7.22 10.11 1.57
C VAL A 685 8.61 10.65 1.28
N ASP A 686 9.55 9.76 0.96
CA ASP A 686 10.92 10.15 0.67
C ASP A 686 11.02 10.90 -0.67
N LYS A 687 10.47 10.29 -1.73
CA LYS A 687 10.79 10.65 -3.11
C LYS A 687 9.71 11.51 -3.77
N ILE A 688 10.02 12.78 -4.04
CA ILE A 688 9.27 13.59 -5.00
C ILE A 688 10.16 13.71 -6.22
N GLU A 689 9.84 12.98 -7.28
CA GLU A 689 10.76 12.83 -8.41
C GLU A 689 10.38 13.73 -9.59
N GLY A 690 9.14 13.74 -10.05
CA GLY A 690 8.79 14.44 -11.29
C GLY A 690 8.05 15.78 -11.08
N MET A 691 8.30 16.73 -11.99
CA MET A 691 7.58 18.02 -12.06
C MET A 691 7.35 18.46 -13.51
N ALA A 692 6.11 18.84 -13.82
CA ALA A 692 5.74 19.42 -15.10
C ALA A 692 4.96 20.71 -14.91
N ILE A 693 5.31 21.76 -15.65
CA ILE A 693 4.62 23.05 -15.55
C ILE A 693 3.85 23.29 -16.83
N ASN A 694 2.52 23.37 -16.72
CA ASN A 694 1.67 23.63 -17.88
C ASN A 694 1.65 25.13 -18.26
N ASP A 695 1.05 25.45 -19.40
CA ASP A 695 0.96 26.83 -19.92
C ASP A 695 0.24 27.82 -18.99
N ASN A 696 -0.56 27.31 -18.05
CA ASN A 696 -1.26 28.13 -17.06
C ASN A 696 -0.40 28.44 -15.81
N GLY A 697 0.83 27.93 -15.73
CA GLY A 697 1.73 28.11 -14.59
C GLY A 697 1.41 27.21 -13.39
N ASN A 698 0.62 26.16 -13.59
CA ASN A 698 0.43 25.13 -12.57
C ASN A 698 1.54 24.08 -12.71
N ALA A 699 2.28 23.86 -11.63
CA ALA A 699 3.23 22.77 -11.51
C ALA A 699 2.50 21.51 -11.02
N TRP A 700 2.51 20.46 -11.84
CA TRP A 700 2.15 19.11 -11.47
C TRP A 700 3.37 18.42 -10.88
N LEU A 701 3.19 17.71 -9.78
CA LEU A 701 4.23 16.96 -9.09
C LEU A 701 3.81 15.50 -8.95
N VAL A 702 4.80 14.62 -8.94
CA VAL A 702 4.61 13.18 -8.72
C VAL A 702 5.65 12.65 -7.72
N SER A 703 5.21 11.79 -6.80
CA SER A 703 6.12 10.98 -5.98
C SER A 703 6.38 9.63 -6.64
N ASP A 704 7.62 9.19 -6.52
CA ASP A 704 8.00 7.82 -6.85
C ASP A 704 7.54 6.89 -5.72
N ASN A 705 6.95 5.76 -6.09
CA ASN A 705 6.47 4.75 -5.14
C ASN A 705 7.37 3.50 -5.09
N ASP A 706 8.53 3.53 -5.72
CA ASP A 706 9.53 2.45 -5.74
C ASP A 706 8.98 1.12 -6.27
N GLY A 707 7.96 1.17 -7.15
CA GLY A 707 7.30 -0.05 -7.63
C GLY A 707 6.65 -0.87 -6.52
N VAL A 708 6.31 -0.21 -5.40
CA VAL A 708 5.76 -0.80 -4.15
C VAL A 708 6.78 -1.63 -3.36
N ASP A 709 8.04 -1.64 -3.77
CA ASP A 709 9.12 -2.28 -3.03
C ASP A 709 9.62 -1.35 -1.94
N ASP A 710 9.71 -1.86 -0.71
CA ASP A 710 10.18 -1.09 0.45
C ASP A 710 9.47 0.28 0.67
N SER A 711 8.21 0.37 0.23
CA SER A 711 7.43 1.62 0.14
C SER A 711 5.94 1.36 0.43
N SER A 712 5.18 2.39 0.83
CA SER A 712 3.71 2.27 1.01
C SER A 712 2.95 2.14 -0.31
N GLY A 713 3.64 2.14 -1.45
CA GLY A 713 3.04 2.09 -2.79
C GLY A 713 2.30 3.37 -3.21
N GLU A 714 2.15 4.35 -2.33
CA GLU A 714 1.42 5.59 -2.62
C GLU A 714 2.14 6.45 -3.67
N THR A 715 1.50 6.65 -4.82
CA THR A 715 1.84 7.74 -5.73
C THR A 715 0.98 8.96 -5.41
N TYR A 716 1.61 10.02 -4.92
CA TYR A 716 1.00 11.33 -4.82
C TYR A 716 1.17 12.07 -6.14
N PHE A 717 0.05 12.42 -6.76
CA PHE A 717 -0.02 13.18 -7.99
C PHE A 717 -0.91 14.41 -7.79
N TRP A 718 -0.33 15.59 -7.75
CA TRP A 718 -1.07 16.82 -7.44
C TRP A 718 -0.53 18.02 -8.21
N SER A 719 -1.25 19.14 -8.13
CA SER A 719 -0.77 20.40 -8.70
C SER A 719 -0.77 21.55 -7.71
N ILE A 720 0.18 22.46 -7.90
CA ILE A 720 0.33 23.71 -7.16
C ILE A 720 0.39 24.89 -8.14
N PRO A 721 -0.19 26.05 -7.82
CA PRO A 721 0.09 27.27 -8.55
C PRO A 721 1.50 27.79 -8.18
N LEU A 722 2.29 28.21 -9.17
CA LEU A 722 3.60 28.80 -8.94
C LEU A 722 3.57 30.32 -8.69
N GLU A 723 2.43 30.99 -8.95
CA GLU A 723 2.20 32.44 -8.73
C GLU A 723 0.96 32.76 -7.90
#